data_AF-A0A2E7ES85-F1
#
_entry.id   AF-A0A2E7ES85-F1
#
_cell.length_a   1.000
_cell.length_b   1.000
_cell.length_c   1.000
_cell.angle_alpha   90.00
_cell.angle_beta   90.00
_cell.angle_gamma   90.00
#
_symmetry.space_group_name_H-M   'P 1'
#
loop_
_entity.id
_entity.type
_entity.pdbx_description
1 polymer ?
#
loop_
_entity_poly.entity_id
_entity_poly.type
_entity_poly.pdbx_seq_one_letter_code
_entity_poly.pdbx_strand_id
1 'polypeptide(L)'
;MYRIVSTLFLLVALLPLLVFGEEDQAKSNPEQKVAQADQQRSVANLVESTRNSVVTVTVEGRDGRQAGMGTGFVISKTGLIATNLHVIGEARPIRVRFHNGRELSVQEVHASDRNFDLAIIRVSAQDLEPLPLGKTDIVQGTSVVALGNPMGLRHSVVDGIVSGYREIDGRRMIQMAMPIEPGNSGGPLLDLDGNVAGIVTMKSAITANLGFAVRVADLQSLIETPNPVPMERWKTIGSLDPREWTTLFGASWQKRAGRIVVSQAGDGFGGRSLCLANREIPENEFEVGVFVKLDDEAGAAGLAFAADGDQRHFGFYPSGGRLRLTQFNGPTVYSWQILDELPSEHYRPDEWNHLKVHVGADKLKCYVNDHLLIERRVPDLKPGKVGLVKFRQTSASFKRFELDKTIASTQISSERRDKVDEKIDQLTLDDWLPSGAVDGLATDVDASLTVLRERAAQYDEQARRLRQLAGDVHARKVCDELRKVLAEDPIDLIHAALLISRLDNPDLEIDVYRKQFNQLSKDIRDELPETANPQQRLERLNQYLFEQNGFHGSRTNYYHAANSYFDRVLDDREGLPISLSLLYIELARRLELNVEGVGLPGHFVVRYIPEEGESQLIDVFDSGAELTPEAARRMVTEFSGGEFREEYLDAYTPQEIIVRILRNLQGISQGEEDFEATLRYLEAMVIVEPEVANHRGLRAVLRHQTGRKQAAVEDLDWFLENSPAGIDLNQIRAMRETFSEP
;
A
#
# COMPACT_ATOMS: atom_id res chain seq x y z
N MET A 1 35.54 -28.08 -17.64
CA MET A 1 36.19 -29.34 -18.10
C MET A 1 35.35 -29.89 -19.25
N TYR A 2 35.97 -30.25 -20.39
CA TYR A 2 35.36 -30.75 -21.63
C TYR A 2 34.20 -29.99 -22.30
N ARG A 3 34.47 -29.48 -23.51
CA ARG A 3 33.48 -29.22 -24.57
C ARG A 3 33.04 -30.55 -25.20
N ILE A 4 31.87 -30.56 -25.85
CA ILE A 4 31.63 -30.95 -27.27
C ILE A 4 30.14 -31.30 -27.45
N VAL A 5 29.41 -30.46 -28.19
CA VAL A 5 28.26 -30.85 -29.02
C VAL A 5 28.30 -30.00 -30.28
N SER A 6 28.35 -30.63 -31.45
CA SER A 6 28.29 -29.98 -32.77
C SER A 6 27.92 -31.05 -33.81
N THR A 7 27.26 -30.64 -34.91
CA THR A 7 26.53 -31.51 -35.86
C THR A 7 25.40 -32.34 -35.22
N LEU A 8 24.27 -32.60 -35.89
CA LEU A 8 23.96 -32.54 -37.32
C LEU A 8 22.58 -31.88 -37.59
N PHE A 9 22.39 -31.27 -38.76
CA PHE A 9 21.13 -30.70 -39.26
C PHE A 9 21.03 -31.00 -40.77
N LEU A 10 19.82 -30.90 -41.38
CA LEU A 10 19.45 -31.43 -42.72
C LEU A 10 19.41 -32.98 -42.75
N LEU A 11 18.60 -33.71 -43.55
CA LEU A 11 17.53 -33.48 -44.55
C LEU A 11 16.66 -34.79 -44.54
N VAL A 12 15.50 -35.00 -45.17
CA VAL A 12 14.70 -34.38 -46.26
C VAL A 12 13.20 -34.45 -45.86
N ALA A 13 12.31 -33.65 -46.49
CA ALA A 13 10.85 -33.89 -46.48
C ALA A 13 10.36 -34.27 -47.89
N LEU A 14 9.69 -35.42 -48.05
CA LEU A 14 9.03 -35.85 -49.30
C LEU A 14 7.96 -36.95 -49.05
N LEU A 15 6.72 -36.65 -49.42
CA LEU A 15 5.60 -37.58 -49.67
C LEU A 15 5.61 -37.97 -51.18
N PRO A 16 4.88 -39.00 -51.69
CA PRO A 16 3.54 -39.43 -51.22
C PRO A 16 3.14 -40.94 -51.36
N LEU A 17 1.91 -41.23 -50.89
CA LEU A 17 0.91 -42.16 -51.49
C LEU A 17 1.21 -43.68 -51.66
N LEU A 18 0.63 -44.54 -50.81
CA LEU A 18 -0.54 -45.43 -51.12
C LEU A 18 -0.75 -46.62 -50.13
N VAL A 19 -1.85 -46.52 -49.35
CA VAL A 19 -2.90 -47.55 -49.16
C VAL A 19 -2.63 -48.87 -48.37
N PHE A 20 -3.60 -49.16 -47.48
CA PHE A 20 -3.81 -50.31 -46.58
C PHE A 20 -2.79 -50.51 -45.43
N GLY A 21 -3.22 -50.93 -44.23
CA GLY A 21 -4.57 -51.29 -43.76
C GLY A 21 -5.00 -50.56 -42.48
N GLU A 22 -6.31 -50.58 -42.19
CA GLU A 22 -6.86 -50.15 -40.90
C GLU A 22 -6.72 -51.28 -39.87
N GLU A 23 -6.17 -51.01 -38.69
CA GLU A 23 -6.54 -51.72 -37.46
C GLU A 23 -7.12 -50.72 -36.46
N ASP A 24 -8.43 -50.82 -36.24
CA ASP A 24 -9.16 -49.98 -35.30
C ASP A 24 -8.94 -50.46 -33.85
N GLN A 25 -8.28 -49.61 -33.04
CA GLN A 25 -8.26 -49.75 -31.58
C GLN A 25 -8.76 -48.50 -30.84
N ALA A 26 -9.83 -47.87 -31.34
CA ALA A 26 -10.58 -46.84 -30.62
C ALA A 26 -11.49 -47.42 -29.50
N LYS A 27 -11.04 -48.46 -28.77
CA LYS A 27 -11.76 -49.07 -27.65
C LYS A 27 -11.62 -48.25 -26.36
N SER A 28 -12.21 -47.06 -26.35
CA SER A 28 -12.47 -46.30 -25.11
C SER A 28 -13.28 -47.16 -24.14
N ASN A 29 -12.80 -47.36 -22.91
CA ASN A 29 -13.50 -48.19 -21.91
C ASN A 29 -14.90 -47.62 -21.62
N PRO A 30 -16.00 -48.40 -21.70
CA PRO A 30 -17.34 -47.93 -21.36
C PRO A 30 -17.44 -47.27 -19.98
N GLU A 31 -16.70 -47.77 -18.98
CA GLU A 31 -16.67 -47.23 -17.62
C GLU A 31 -16.20 -45.76 -17.58
N GLN A 32 -15.23 -45.38 -18.41
CA GLN A 32 -14.74 -44.00 -18.49
C GLN A 32 -15.78 -43.06 -19.12
N LYS A 33 -16.55 -43.54 -20.10
CA LYS A 33 -17.66 -42.77 -20.70
C LYS A 33 -18.84 -42.59 -19.74
N VAL A 34 -19.14 -43.60 -18.91
CA VAL A 34 -20.14 -43.48 -17.84
C VAL A 34 -19.67 -42.49 -16.78
N ALA A 35 -18.44 -42.64 -16.28
CA ALA A 35 -17.88 -41.73 -15.27
C ALA A 35 -17.86 -40.26 -15.73
N GLN A 36 -17.45 -39.98 -16.98
CA GLN A 36 -17.50 -38.63 -17.54
C GLN A 36 -18.93 -38.11 -17.70
N ALA A 37 -19.88 -38.93 -18.13
CA ALA A 37 -21.28 -38.53 -18.28
C ALA A 37 -21.94 -38.23 -16.92
N ASP A 38 -21.68 -39.05 -15.90
CA ASP A 38 -22.20 -38.84 -14.54
C ASP A 38 -21.53 -37.64 -13.86
N GLN A 39 -20.23 -37.42 -14.06
CA GLN A 39 -19.53 -36.21 -13.59
C GLN A 39 -20.11 -34.95 -14.25
N GLN A 40 -20.30 -34.95 -15.58
CA GLN A 40 -20.87 -33.80 -16.30
C GLN A 40 -22.32 -33.53 -15.88
N ARG A 41 -23.08 -34.58 -15.53
CA ARG A 41 -24.44 -34.48 -14.98
C ARG A 41 -24.45 -33.96 -13.53
N SER A 42 -23.46 -34.34 -12.72
CA SER A 42 -23.23 -33.78 -11.38
C SER A 42 -22.95 -32.27 -11.46
N VAL A 43 -22.02 -31.84 -12.32
CA VAL A 43 -21.72 -30.40 -12.52
C VAL A 43 -22.95 -29.64 -13.00
N ALA A 44 -23.73 -30.17 -13.95
CA ALA A 44 -24.96 -29.52 -14.41
C ALA A 44 -26.01 -29.35 -13.28
N ASN A 45 -26.18 -30.35 -12.42
CA ASN A 45 -27.07 -30.26 -11.26
C ASN A 45 -26.56 -29.22 -10.24
N LEU A 46 -25.25 -29.17 -9.99
CA LEU A 46 -24.61 -28.22 -9.07
C LEU A 46 -24.77 -26.76 -9.53
N VAL A 47 -24.62 -26.50 -10.82
CA VAL A 47 -24.86 -25.16 -11.40
C VAL A 47 -26.33 -24.75 -11.22
N GLU A 48 -27.27 -25.66 -11.49
CA GLU A 48 -28.71 -25.38 -11.38
C GLU A 48 -29.15 -25.11 -9.93
N SER A 49 -28.56 -25.78 -8.94
CA SER A 49 -28.88 -25.58 -7.52
C SER A 49 -28.23 -24.32 -6.91
N THR A 50 -27.09 -23.86 -7.43
CA THR A 50 -26.32 -22.74 -6.85
C THR A 50 -26.52 -21.39 -7.55
N ARG A 51 -27.10 -21.37 -8.77
CA ARG A 51 -27.29 -20.15 -9.59
C ARG A 51 -28.01 -18.97 -8.91
N ASN A 52 -28.83 -19.23 -7.88
CA ASN A 52 -29.56 -18.19 -7.15
C ASN A 52 -28.67 -17.45 -6.14
N SER A 53 -27.66 -18.14 -5.62
CA SER A 53 -26.67 -17.64 -4.67
C SER A 53 -25.55 -16.85 -5.34
N VAL A 54 -25.27 -17.11 -6.62
CA VAL A 54 -24.23 -16.43 -7.40
C VAL A 54 -24.77 -15.12 -7.99
N VAL A 55 -24.01 -14.03 -7.87
CA VAL A 55 -24.39 -12.68 -8.27
C VAL A 55 -23.32 -12.01 -9.13
N THR A 56 -23.71 -11.13 -10.07
CA THR A 56 -22.75 -10.16 -10.63
C THR A 56 -22.54 -9.05 -9.61
N VAL A 57 -21.28 -8.76 -9.27
CA VAL A 57 -20.89 -7.55 -8.54
C VAL A 57 -20.43 -6.52 -9.57
N THR A 58 -20.94 -5.29 -9.46
CA THR A 58 -20.68 -4.20 -10.42
C THR A 58 -20.30 -2.93 -9.70
N VAL A 59 -19.37 -2.17 -10.29
CA VAL A 59 -18.76 -0.99 -9.69
C VAL A 59 -18.94 0.20 -10.61
N GLU A 60 -19.33 1.34 -10.05
CA GLU A 60 -19.66 2.54 -10.83
C GLU A 60 -18.55 3.59 -10.90
N GLY A 61 -18.42 4.17 -12.09
CA GLY A 61 -17.61 5.35 -12.38
C GLY A 61 -18.26 6.62 -11.82
N ARG A 62 -17.49 7.71 -11.79
CA ARG A 62 -17.99 9.04 -11.35
C ARG A 62 -19.02 9.64 -12.33
N ASP A 63 -19.15 9.05 -13.52
CA ASP A 63 -20.12 9.36 -14.57
C ASP A 63 -21.39 8.48 -14.53
N GLY A 64 -21.48 7.55 -13.57
CA GLY A 64 -22.58 6.58 -13.47
C GLY A 64 -22.54 5.44 -14.48
N ARG A 65 -21.44 5.25 -15.23
CA ARG A 65 -21.22 4.06 -16.07
C ARG A 65 -20.53 2.95 -15.27
N GLN A 66 -20.65 1.72 -15.75
CA GLN A 66 -19.98 0.57 -15.15
C GLN A 66 -18.46 0.64 -15.37
N ALA A 67 -17.70 0.83 -14.30
CA ALA A 67 -16.24 0.96 -14.29
C ALA A 67 -15.51 -0.30 -13.80
N GLY A 68 -16.22 -1.25 -13.18
CA GLY A 68 -15.69 -2.54 -12.74
C GLY A 68 -16.78 -3.62 -12.68
N MET A 69 -16.36 -4.88 -12.71
CA MET A 69 -17.25 -6.05 -12.71
C MET A 69 -16.52 -7.31 -12.22
N GLY A 70 -17.22 -8.11 -11.43
CA GLY A 70 -16.82 -9.46 -11.08
C GLY A 70 -18.01 -10.28 -10.60
N THR A 71 -17.73 -11.36 -9.90
CA THR A 71 -18.74 -12.23 -9.30
C THR A 71 -18.71 -12.09 -7.79
N GLY A 72 -19.83 -12.41 -7.13
CA GLY A 72 -19.88 -12.69 -5.71
C GLY A 72 -20.85 -13.84 -5.44
N PHE A 73 -20.92 -14.29 -4.20
CA PHE A 73 -21.88 -15.31 -3.78
C PHE A 73 -22.45 -15.05 -2.38
N VAL A 74 -23.73 -15.35 -2.20
CA VAL A 74 -24.44 -15.21 -0.92
C VAL A 74 -23.83 -16.17 0.12
N ILE A 75 -23.50 -15.63 1.29
CA ILE A 75 -23.02 -16.39 2.46
C ILE A 75 -23.96 -16.29 3.67
N SER A 76 -24.94 -15.38 3.66
CA SER A 76 -26.00 -15.34 4.67
C SER A 76 -27.38 -15.02 4.08
N LYS A 77 -28.42 -15.60 4.68
CA LYS A 77 -29.83 -15.23 4.45
C LYS A 77 -30.11 -13.74 4.70
N THR A 78 -29.31 -13.10 5.57
CA THR A 78 -29.43 -11.68 5.99
C THR A 78 -28.64 -10.69 5.13
N GLY A 79 -28.44 -11.02 3.85
CA GLY A 79 -27.90 -10.08 2.87
C GLY A 79 -26.38 -10.01 2.74
N LEU A 80 -25.62 -10.92 3.36
CA LEU A 80 -24.15 -10.97 3.21
C LEU A 80 -23.73 -11.75 1.97
N ILE A 81 -22.80 -11.17 1.21
CA ILE A 81 -22.24 -11.70 -0.04
C ILE A 81 -20.72 -11.58 0.01
N ALA A 82 -20.00 -12.68 -0.27
CA ALA A 82 -18.55 -12.69 -0.43
C ALA A 82 -18.13 -12.42 -1.88
N THR A 83 -16.98 -11.77 -2.06
CA THR A 83 -16.33 -11.44 -3.34
C THR A 83 -14.86 -11.07 -3.09
N ASN A 84 -14.11 -10.63 -4.10
CA ASN A 84 -12.76 -10.07 -3.90
C ASN A 84 -12.80 -8.56 -3.61
N LEU A 85 -11.78 -8.05 -2.92
CA LEU A 85 -11.64 -6.60 -2.70
C LEU A 85 -11.41 -5.84 -4.01
N HIS A 86 -10.58 -6.36 -4.92
CA HIS A 86 -10.37 -5.74 -6.22
C HIS A 86 -11.64 -5.70 -7.10
N VAL A 87 -12.59 -6.62 -6.87
CA VAL A 87 -13.88 -6.67 -7.60
C VAL A 87 -14.83 -5.56 -7.17
N ILE A 88 -14.85 -5.20 -5.88
CA ILE A 88 -15.66 -4.06 -5.39
C ILE A 88 -14.98 -2.71 -5.62
N GLY A 89 -13.65 -2.70 -5.68
CA GLY A 89 -12.84 -1.50 -5.92
C GLY A 89 -12.85 -0.51 -4.75
N GLU A 90 -11.77 0.26 -4.64
CA GLU A 90 -11.63 1.20 -3.52
C GLU A 90 -12.53 2.44 -3.71
N ALA A 91 -13.36 2.69 -2.70
CA ALA A 91 -14.19 3.89 -2.56
C ALA A 91 -15.15 4.20 -3.73
N ARG A 92 -15.74 3.16 -4.33
CA ARG A 92 -16.72 3.28 -5.41
C ARG A 92 -18.13 2.88 -4.98
N PRO A 93 -19.20 3.35 -5.67
CA PRO A 93 -20.53 2.78 -5.52
C PRO A 93 -20.53 1.34 -6.06
N ILE A 94 -21.13 0.42 -5.30
CA ILE A 94 -21.24 -1.01 -5.63
C ILE A 94 -22.72 -1.37 -5.79
N ARG A 95 -23.06 -2.08 -6.87
CA ARG A 95 -24.38 -2.73 -7.04
C ARG A 95 -24.22 -4.23 -7.27
N VAL A 96 -25.18 -4.97 -6.75
CA VAL A 96 -25.27 -6.44 -6.83
C VAL A 96 -26.47 -6.82 -7.68
N ARG A 97 -26.26 -7.66 -8.70
CA ARG A 97 -27.32 -8.16 -9.57
C ARG A 97 -27.44 -9.68 -9.49
N PHE A 98 -28.61 -10.16 -9.08
CA PHE A 98 -28.94 -11.58 -8.95
C PHE A 98 -29.29 -12.20 -10.31
N HIS A 99 -29.23 -13.53 -10.41
CA HIS A 99 -29.58 -14.28 -11.62
C HIS A 99 -30.98 -13.94 -12.17
N ASN A 100 -31.97 -13.71 -11.30
CA ASN A 100 -33.33 -13.33 -11.67
C ASN A 100 -33.49 -11.87 -12.16
N GLY A 101 -32.40 -11.12 -12.32
CA GLY A 101 -32.40 -9.72 -12.73
C GLY A 101 -32.72 -8.71 -11.63
N ARG A 102 -32.99 -9.15 -10.39
CA ARG A 102 -33.11 -8.24 -9.25
C ARG A 102 -31.76 -7.59 -8.97
N GLU A 103 -31.74 -6.27 -8.90
CA GLU A 103 -30.54 -5.48 -8.61
C GLU A 103 -30.71 -4.75 -7.26
N LEU A 104 -29.69 -4.77 -6.42
CA LEU A 104 -29.67 -4.17 -5.08
C LEU A 104 -28.43 -3.30 -4.90
N SER A 105 -28.59 -2.17 -4.21
CA SER A 105 -27.49 -1.38 -3.69
C SER A 105 -26.85 -2.05 -2.47
N VAL A 106 -25.52 -1.98 -2.39
CA VAL A 106 -24.79 -2.29 -1.15
C VAL A 106 -25.06 -1.20 -0.10
N GLN A 107 -25.21 -1.60 1.17
CA GLN A 107 -25.40 -0.71 2.32
C GLN A 107 -24.07 -0.42 3.04
N GLU A 108 -23.25 -1.46 3.20
CA GLU A 108 -21.91 -1.43 3.80
C GLU A 108 -21.01 -2.44 3.09
N VAL A 109 -19.72 -2.15 3.03
CA VAL A 109 -18.71 -3.21 2.98
C VAL A 109 -18.67 -3.75 4.41
N HIS A 110 -19.29 -4.90 4.65
CA HIS A 110 -19.45 -5.47 6.00
C HIS A 110 -18.12 -5.95 6.56
N ALA A 111 -17.22 -6.43 5.70
CA ALA A 111 -15.84 -6.71 6.03
C ALA A 111 -14.96 -6.64 4.77
N SER A 112 -13.66 -6.39 4.92
CA SER A 112 -12.70 -6.51 3.83
C SER A 112 -11.27 -6.73 4.33
N ASP A 113 -10.51 -7.52 3.58
CA ASP A 113 -9.09 -7.78 3.80
C ASP A 113 -8.30 -7.48 2.52
N ARG A 114 -7.28 -6.61 2.63
CA ARG A 114 -6.44 -6.16 1.51
C ARG A 114 -5.36 -7.18 1.10
N ASN A 115 -5.02 -8.11 1.98
CA ASN A 115 -3.95 -9.08 1.83
C ASN A 115 -4.49 -10.40 1.29
N PHE A 116 -5.60 -10.86 1.82
CA PHE A 116 -6.36 -11.96 1.22
C PHE A 116 -7.22 -11.51 0.02
N ASP A 117 -7.26 -10.21 -0.30
CA ASP A 117 -8.07 -9.65 -1.40
C ASP A 117 -9.53 -10.10 -1.30
N LEU A 118 -10.09 -10.05 -0.09
CA LEU A 118 -11.45 -10.47 0.22
C LEU A 118 -12.33 -9.28 0.56
N ALA A 119 -13.60 -9.37 0.20
CA ALA A 119 -14.64 -8.46 0.69
C ALA A 119 -15.95 -9.21 0.95
N ILE A 120 -16.61 -8.83 2.04
CA ILE A 120 -17.97 -9.19 2.38
C ILE A 120 -18.81 -7.91 2.27
N ILE A 121 -19.82 -7.91 1.42
CA ILE A 121 -20.73 -6.77 1.21
C ILE A 121 -22.13 -7.11 1.72
N ARG A 122 -22.81 -6.13 2.34
CA ARG A 122 -24.21 -6.27 2.76
C ARG A 122 -25.15 -5.59 1.76
N VAL A 123 -26.17 -6.30 1.33
CA VAL A 123 -27.31 -5.75 0.57
C VAL A 123 -28.58 -5.75 1.40
N SER A 124 -29.50 -4.83 1.10
CA SER A 124 -30.80 -4.72 1.77
C SER A 124 -31.76 -5.81 1.30
N ALA A 125 -31.56 -7.04 1.78
CA ALA A 125 -32.43 -8.18 1.51
C ALA A 125 -32.43 -9.21 2.64
N GLN A 126 -33.55 -9.91 2.76
CA GLN A 126 -33.73 -11.10 3.59
C GLN A 126 -34.07 -12.30 2.69
N ASP A 127 -34.12 -13.49 3.27
CA ASP A 127 -34.46 -14.75 2.59
C ASP A 127 -33.63 -15.04 1.33
N LEU A 128 -32.34 -14.69 1.37
CA LEU A 128 -31.39 -15.15 0.37
C LEU A 128 -31.01 -16.62 0.60
N GLU A 129 -30.58 -17.31 -0.46
CA GLU A 129 -30.10 -18.69 -0.43
C GLU A 129 -28.55 -18.69 -0.35
N PRO A 130 -27.93 -18.92 0.83
CA PRO A 130 -26.48 -18.93 0.96
C PRO A 130 -25.87 -20.26 0.47
N LEU A 131 -24.64 -20.19 -0.06
CA LEU A 131 -23.83 -21.38 -0.30
C LEU A 131 -23.25 -21.92 1.01
N PRO A 132 -23.19 -23.24 1.22
CA PRO A 132 -22.50 -23.81 2.37
C PRO A 132 -21.00 -23.59 2.25
N LEU A 133 -20.35 -23.22 3.36
CA LEU A 133 -18.89 -23.04 3.40
C LEU A 133 -18.21 -24.36 3.83
N GLY A 134 -17.17 -24.77 3.12
CA GLY A 134 -16.33 -25.90 3.49
C GLY A 134 -15.65 -25.67 4.85
N LYS A 135 -15.50 -26.74 5.65
CA LYS A 135 -15.01 -26.64 7.04
C LYS A 135 -13.49 -26.74 7.20
N THR A 136 -12.78 -27.04 6.11
CA THR A 136 -11.34 -27.32 6.09
C THR A 136 -10.74 -26.93 4.74
N ASP A 137 -9.43 -26.72 4.70
CA ASP A 137 -8.65 -26.70 3.45
C ASP A 137 -9.03 -27.89 2.54
N ILE A 138 -9.21 -27.63 1.24
CA ILE A 138 -9.57 -28.66 0.26
C ILE A 138 -8.36 -29.54 -0.09
N VAL A 139 -8.60 -30.84 -0.27
CA VAL A 139 -7.55 -31.83 -0.60
C VAL A 139 -7.04 -31.65 -2.03
N GLN A 140 -5.73 -31.80 -2.20
CA GLN A 140 -5.08 -31.78 -3.52
C GLN A 140 -5.55 -32.95 -4.39
N GLY A 141 -5.85 -32.69 -5.65
CA GLY A 141 -6.42 -33.66 -6.59
C GLY A 141 -7.95 -33.69 -6.63
N THR A 142 -8.64 -33.03 -5.68
CA THR A 142 -10.10 -32.91 -5.71
C THR A 142 -10.58 -32.13 -6.94
N SER A 143 -11.62 -32.65 -7.60
CA SER A 143 -12.32 -31.97 -8.69
C SER A 143 -13.18 -30.83 -8.15
N VAL A 144 -13.13 -29.68 -8.83
CA VAL A 144 -13.73 -28.42 -8.38
C VAL A 144 -14.37 -27.68 -9.54
N VAL A 145 -15.37 -26.85 -9.24
CA VAL A 145 -16.09 -26.01 -10.21
C VAL A 145 -16.02 -24.55 -9.78
N ALA A 146 -15.49 -23.69 -10.64
CA ALA A 146 -15.56 -22.24 -10.49
C ALA A 146 -16.82 -21.71 -11.19
N LEU A 147 -17.57 -20.84 -10.51
CA LEU A 147 -18.76 -20.18 -11.04
C LEU A 147 -18.53 -18.66 -11.17
N GLY A 148 -18.92 -18.09 -12.31
CA GLY A 148 -18.79 -16.67 -12.61
C GLY A 148 -19.99 -16.12 -13.41
N ASN A 149 -20.20 -14.80 -13.36
CA ASN A 149 -21.23 -14.14 -14.16
C ASN A 149 -20.72 -12.86 -14.87
N PRO A 150 -19.72 -12.96 -15.78
CA PRO A 150 -19.18 -11.83 -16.52
C PRO A 150 -20.12 -11.34 -17.63
N MET A 151 -20.10 -10.04 -17.91
CA MET A 151 -20.61 -9.42 -19.16
C MET A 151 -22.10 -9.60 -19.47
N GLY A 152 -22.89 -10.27 -18.63
CA GLY A 152 -24.25 -10.71 -18.97
C GLY A 152 -24.28 -11.90 -19.94
N LEU A 153 -23.12 -12.50 -20.22
CA LEU A 153 -23.05 -13.85 -20.78
C LEU A 153 -23.51 -14.81 -19.68
N ARG A 154 -24.49 -15.67 -19.98
CA ARG A 154 -25.20 -16.46 -18.96
C ARG A 154 -24.27 -17.49 -18.33
N HIS A 155 -23.89 -17.24 -17.08
CA HIS A 155 -23.22 -18.18 -16.16
C HIS A 155 -21.98 -18.87 -16.75
N SER A 156 -20.82 -18.24 -16.53
CA SER A 156 -19.52 -18.87 -16.71
C SER A 156 -19.38 -20.04 -15.71
N VAL A 157 -19.15 -21.23 -16.23
CA VAL A 157 -18.90 -22.46 -15.46
C VAL A 157 -17.59 -23.04 -15.95
N VAL A 158 -16.65 -23.26 -15.04
CA VAL A 158 -15.34 -23.84 -15.37
C VAL A 158 -15.03 -24.96 -14.38
N ASP A 159 -14.92 -26.19 -14.89
CA ASP A 159 -14.42 -27.33 -14.13
C ASP A 159 -12.88 -27.39 -14.14
N GLY A 160 -12.32 -28.08 -13.13
CA GLY A 160 -10.89 -28.31 -13.02
C GLY A 160 -10.51 -29.10 -11.77
N ILE A 161 -9.23 -29.05 -11.40
CA ILE A 161 -8.70 -29.76 -10.21
C ILE A 161 -7.84 -28.85 -9.34
N VAL A 162 -7.89 -29.11 -8.02
CA VAL A 162 -6.94 -28.54 -7.05
C VAL A 162 -5.56 -29.14 -7.32
N SER A 163 -4.65 -28.32 -7.84
CA SER A 163 -3.28 -28.73 -8.19
C SER A 163 -2.33 -28.72 -6.99
N GLY A 164 -2.66 -28.02 -5.91
CA GLY A 164 -1.85 -27.93 -4.69
C GLY A 164 -2.07 -26.59 -3.97
N TYR A 165 -1.10 -26.19 -3.15
CA TYR A 165 -1.06 -24.90 -2.48
C TYR A 165 0.24 -24.16 -2.85
N ARG A 166 0.20 -22.82 -2.84
CA ARG A 166 1.37 -21.96 -3.07
C ARG A 166 1.37 -20.76 -2.13
N GLU A 167 2.55 -20.41 -1.64
CA GLU A 167 2.80 -19.06 -1.14
C GLU A 167 2.97 -18.11 -2.33
N ILE A 168 2.21 -17.02 -2.32
CA ILE A 168 2.31 -15.89 -3.25
C ILE A 168 2.21 -14.63 -2.40
N ASP A 169 3.20 -13.73 -2.47
CA ASP A 169 3.26 -12.48 -1.69
C ASP A 169 2.95 -12.67 -0.19
N GLY A 170 3.51 -13.75 0.39
CA GLY A 170 3.34 -14.16 1.79
C GLY A 170 2.00 -14.85 2.12
N ARG A 171 1.20 -15.22 1.11
CA ARG A 171 -0.18 -15.73 1.28
C ARG A 171 -0.33 -17.15 0.71
N ARG A 172 -0.85 -18.07 1.53
CA ARG A 172 -1.09 -19.47 1.16
C ARG A 172 -2.37 -19.66 0.34
N MET A 173 -2.25 -19.58 -0.99
CA MET A 173 -3.36 -19.73 -1.93
C MET A 173 -3.57 -21.17 -2.42
N ILE A 174 -4.81 -21.50 -2.82
CA ILE A 174 -5.16 -22.72 -3.55
C ILE A 174 -4.69 -22.57 -5.00
N GLN A 175 -3.83 -23.48 -5.48
CA GLN A 175 -3.42 -23.56 -6.88
C GLN A 175 -4.39 -24.46 -7.65
N MET A 176 -4.93 -24.00 -8.78
CA MET A 176 -5.95 -24.69 -9.56
C MET A 176 -5.52 -24.88 -11.03
N ALA A 177 -5.77 -26.06 -11.60
CA ALA A 177 -5.62 -26.28 -13.04
C ALA A 177 -6.99 -26.09 -13.70
N MET A 178 -7.23 -24.86 -14.17
CA MET A 178 -8.44 -24.44 -14.88
C MET A 178 -8.20 -23.09 -15.59
N PRO A 179 -8.90 -22.80 -16.72
CA PRO A 179 -8.84 -21.49 -17.36
C PRO A 179 -9.61 -20.45 -16.54
N ILE A 180 -8.90 -19.45 -16.01
CA ILE A 180 -9.52 -18.29 -15.33
C ILE A 180 -9.64 -17.13 -16.32
N GLU A 181 -10.84 -16.58 -16.48
CA GLU A 181 -11.10 -15.42 -17.33
C GLU A 181 -11.74 -14.26 -16.55
N PRO A 182 -11.63 -13.00 -17.05
CA PRO A 182 -12.16 -11.82 -16.36
C PRO A 182 -13.63 -11.96 -15.96
N GLY A 183 -13.91 -11.75 -14.68
CA GLY A 183 -15.25 -11.84 -14.09
C GLY A 183 -15.59 -13.18 -13.44
N ASN A 184 -14.74 -14.22 -13.55
CA ASN A 184 -14.78 -15.34 -12.59
C ASN A 184 -14.22 -14.91 -11.22
N SER A 185 -13.40 -13.84 -11.17
CA SER A 185 -12.90 -13.26 -9.92
C SER A 185 -14.03 -12.85 -8.97
N GLY A 186 -13.83 -13.13 -7.68
CA GLY A 186 -14.83 -13.03 -6.60
C GLY A 186 -15.87 -14.15 -6.59
N GLY A 187 -15.85 -15.05 -7.59
CA GLY A 187 -16.75 -16.20 -7.69
C GLY A 187 -16.35 -17.35 -6.76
N PRO A 188 -17.32 -18.19 -6.36
CA PRO A 188 -17.03 -19.35 -5.52
C PRO A 188 -16.30 -20.43 -6.31
N LEU A 189 -15.30 -21.03 -5.68
CA LEU A 189 -14.75 -22.33 -6.03
C LEU A 189 -15.48 -23.40 -5.21
N LEU A 190 -16.21 -24.29 -5.87
CA LEU A 190 -17.02 -25.32 -5.23
C LEU A 190 -16.37 -26.71 -5.35
N ASP A 191 -16.57 -27.54 -4.33
CA ASP A 191 -16.48 -29.00 -4.48
C ASP A 191 -17.73 -29.57 -5.18
N LEU A 192 -17.74 -30.89 -5.45
CA LEU A 192 -18.86 -31.54 -6.13
C LEU A 192 -20.11 -31.76 -5.25
N ASP A 193 -19.99 -31.58 -3.93
CA ASP A 193 -21.12 -31.56 -2.98
C ASP A 193 -21.75 -30.15 -2.88
N GLY A 194 -21.07 -29.13 -3.42
CA GLY A 194 -21.50 -27.74 -3.50
C GLY A 194 -21.04 -26.85 -2.35
N ASN A 195 -20.07 -27.29 -1.53
CA ASN A 195 -19.45 -26.44 -0.52
C ASN A 195 -18.40 -25.53 -1.15
N VAL A 196 -18.34 -24.28 -0.68
CA VAL A 196 -17.30 -23.33 -1.05
C VAL A 196 -15.97 -23.79 -0.45
N ALA A 197 -15.03 -24.15 -1.32
CA ALA A 197 -13.64 -24.47 -0.97
C ALA A 197 -12.73 -23.23 -0.99
N GLY A 198 -13.10 -22.22 -1.79
CA GLY A 198 -12.35 -20.97 -1.92
C GLY A 198 -13.02 -19.91 -2.78
N ILE A 199 -12.31 -18.80 -3.00
CA ILE A 199 -12.77 -17.63 -3.74
C ILE A 199 -11.80 -17.41 -4.91
N VAL A 200 -12.27 -17.59 -6.14
CA VAL A 200 -11.47 -17.45 -7.36
C VAL A 200 -10.98 -16.01 -7.46
N THR A 201 -9.65 -15.82 -7.56
CA THR A 201 -9.05 -14.48 -7.42
C THR A 201 -8.27 -14.07 -8.67
N MET A 202 -7.19 -14.79 -9.00
CA MET A 202 -6.23 -14.38 -10.04
C MET A 202 -5.82 -15.52 -10.99
N LYS A 203 -5.30 -15.13 -12.16
CA LYS A 203 -4.73 -16.02 -13.19
C LYS A 203 -3.20 -15.91 -13.16
N SER A 204 -2.49 -16.99 -13.42
CA SER A 204 -1.03 -16.92 -13.59
C SER A 204 -0.66 -16.10 -14.83
N ALA A 205 0.24 -15.13 -14.66
CA ALA A 205 0.82 -14.36 -15.78
C ALA A 205 1.74 -15.20 -16.69
N ILE A 206 2.14 -16.40 -16.25
CA ILE A 206 3.09 -17.29 -16.95
C ILE A 206 2.34 -18.42 -17.68
N THR A 207 1.25 -18.93 -17.12
CA THR A 207 0.61 -20.18 -17.58
C THR A 207 -0.91 -20.02 -17.70
N ALA A 208 -1.44 -20.04 -18.94
CA ALA A 208 -2.84 -19.69 -19.23
C ALA A 208 -3.91 -20.53 -18.48
N ASN A 209 -3.61 -21.80 -18.18
CA ASN A 209 -4.52 -22.74 -17.53
C ASN A 209 -4.26 -22.91 -16.02
N LEU A 210 -3.59 -21.93 -15.39
CA LEU A 210 -3.24 -21.95 -13.96
C LEU A 210 -3.92 -20.77 -13.25
N GLY A 211 -4.80 -21.10 -12.30
CA GLY A 211 -5.54 -20.13 -11.49
C GLY A 211 -5.20 -20.23 -10.01
N PHE A 212 -5.49 -19.16 -9.26
CA PHE A 212 -5.35 -19.12 -7.81
C PHE A 212 -6.62 -18.63 -7.13
N ALA A 213 -6.96 -19.29 -6.01
CA ALA A 213 -8.10 -18.95 -5.17
C ALA A 213 -7.66 -18.78 -3.71
N VAL A 214 -8.31 -17.85 -3.02
CA VAL A 214 -8.21 -17.65 -1.58
C VAL A 214 -9.00 -18.75 -0.88
N ARG A 215 -8.61 -19.18 0.33
CA ARG A 215 -9.19 -20.36 0.97
C ARG A 215 -10.50 -19.99 1.66
N VAL A 216 -11.42 -20.95 1.79
CA VAL A 216 -12.64 -20.77 2.59
C VAL A 216 -12.34 -20.42 4.06
N ALA A 217 -11.21 -20.92 4.60
CA ALA A 217 -10.75 -20.59 5.95
C ALA A 217 -10.45 -19.08 6.13
N ASP A 218 -9.84 -18.44 5.12
CA ASP A 218 -9.50 -17.02 5.16
C ASP A 218 -10.79 -16.16 5.17
N LEU A 219 -11.81 -16.60 4.41
CA LEU A 219 -13.15 -15.99 4.44
C LEU A 219 -13.88 -16.26 5.77
N GLN A 220 -13.70 -17.42 6.41
CA GLN A 220 -14.33 -17.74 7.69
C GLN A 220 -13.81 -16.82 8.81
N SER A 221 -12.50 -16.58 8.90
CA SER A 221 -11.95 -15.62 9.86
C SER A 221 -12.47 -14.19 9.63
N LEU A 222 -12.69 -13.80 8.37
CA LEU A 222 -13.27 -12.48 8.03
C LEU A 222 -14.78 -12.40 8.33
N ILE A 223 -15.52 -13.52 8.32
CA ILE A 223 -16.92 -13.59 8.79
C ILE A 223 -16.99 -13.50 10.32
N GLU A 224 -16.05 -14.14 11.02
CA GLU A 224 -15.97 -14.14 12.48
C GLU A 224 -15.54 -12.77 13.05
N THR A 225 -14.81 -11.96 12.27
CA THR A 225 -14.29 -10.66 12.71
C THR A 225 -14.51 -9.54 11.68
N PRO A 226 -15.76 -9.08 11.47
CA PRO A 226 -16.09 -8.09 10.46
C PRO A 226 -15.65 -6.66 10.81
N ASN A 227 -15.18 -5.93 9.81
CA ASN A 227 -14.83 -4.50 9.83
C ASN A 227 -15.79 -3.68 8.95
N PRO A 228 -17.00 -3.33 9.44
CA PRO A 228 -18.04 -2.72 8.63
C PRO A 228 -17.78 -1.24 8.31
N VAL A 229 -17.84 -0.89 7.03
CA VAL A 229 -17.77 0.49 6.53
C VAL A 229 -19.06 0.85 5.77
N PRO A 230 -19.88 1.78 6.28
CA PRO A 230 -21.08 2.27 5.60
C PRO A 230 -20.77 2.84 4.21
N MET A 231 -21.59 2.57 3.20
CA MET A 231 -21.29 2.92 1.80
C MET A 231 -21.18 4.41 1.49
N GLU A 232 -21.62 5.29 2.39
CA GLU A 232 -21.37 6.73 2.30
C GLU A 232 -19.92 7.07 2.64
N ARG A 233 -19.35 6.39 3.65
CA ARG A 233 -17.97 6.56 4.12
C ARG A 233 -16.97 5.66 3.36
N TRP A 234 -17.41 4.53 2.81
CA TRP A 234 -16.61 3.74 1.86
C TRP A 234 -16.16 4.62 0.69
N LYS A 235 -17.09 5.39 0.10
CA LYS A 235 -16.84 6.33 -1.00
C LYS A 235 -15.85 7.46 -0.67
N THR A 236 -15.43 7.62 0.59
CA THR A 236 -14.42 8.61 0.99
C THR A 236 -13.03 8.01 1.25
N ILE A 237 -12.88 6.69 1.35
CA ILE A 237 -11.58 6.03 1.66
C ILE A 237 -10.58 6.27 0.53
N GLY A 238 -9.41 6.81 0.87
CA GLY A 238 -8.41 7.25 -0.11
C GLY A 238 -8.94 8.25 -1.15
N SER A 239 -10.10 8.89 -0.94
CA SER A 239 -10.57 9.97 -1.80
C SER A 239 -9.75 11.25 -1.56
N LEU A 240 -9.70 12.14 -2.55
CA LEU A 240 -9.17 13.48 -2.32
C LEU A 240 -10.21 14.30 -1.54
N ASP A 241 -9.78 14.99 -0.48
CA ASP A 241 -10.67 15.85 0.30
C ASP A 241 -11.26 16.93 -0.63
N PRO A 242 -12.60 17.05 -0.78
CA PRO A 242 -13.22 18.01 -1.67
C PRO A 242 -12.95 19.47 -1.26
N ARG A 243 -12.52 19.71 -0.01
CA ARG A 243 -12.06 21.01 0.49
C ARG A 243 -10.67 21.35 -0.03
N GLU A 244 -9.81 20.35 -0.27
CA GLU A 244 -8.48 20.54 -0.88
C GLU A 244 -8.52 20.50 -2.42
N TRP A 245 -9.40 19.68 -3.03
CA TRP A 245 -9.34 19.34 -4.46
C TRP A 245 -10.70 19.24 -5.16
N THR A 246 -10.77 19.67 -6.41
CA THR A 246 -11.91 19.43 -7.32
C THR A 246 -11.45 18.66 -8.55
N THR A 247 -11.96 17.43 -8.73
CA THR A 247 -11.67 16.60 -9.90
C THR A 247 -12.69 16.83 -11.02
N LEU A 248 -12.22 16.95 -12.26
CA LEU A 248 -13.05 17.13 -13.46
C LEU A 248 -12.71 16.08 -14.51
N PHE A 249 -13.71 15.68 -15.31
CA PHE A 249 -13.58 14.70 -16.39
C PHE A 249 -13.09 13.32 -15.91
N GLY A 250 -13.75 12.76 -14.89
CA GLY A 250 -13.60 11.35 -14.50
C GLY A 250 -12.23 10.98 -13.92
N ALA A 251 -11.74 9.80 -14.31
CA ALA A 251 -10.57 9.10 -13.77
C ALA A 251 -10.62 8.77 -12.26
N SER A 252 -9.66 7.95 -11.82
CA SER A 252 -9.54 7.44 -10.45
C SER A 252 -8.49 8.21 -9.65
N TRP A 253 -8.78 9.45 -9.27
CA TRP A 253 -7.93 10.22 -8.36
C TRP A 253 -8.11 9.79 -6.90
N GLN A 254 -7.01 9.44 -6.23
CA GLN A 254 -6.94 9.00 -4.83
C GLN A 254 -5.75 9.62 -4.06
N LYS A 255 -5.83 9.66 -2.72
CA LYS A 255 -4.74 9.98 -1.77
C LYS A 255 -4.25 8.69 -1.11
N ARG A 256 -2.93 8.45 -1.06
CA ARG A 256 -2.28 7.34 -0.32
C ARG A 256 -0.85 7.70 0.10
N ALA A 257 -0.48 7.51 1.35
CA ALA A 257 0.88 7.73 1.89
C ALA A 257 1.48 9.10 1.49
N GLY A 258 0.70 10.17 1.66
CA GLY A 258 1.03 11.55 1.25
C GLY A 258 0.97 11.83 -0.27
N ARG A 259 0.85 10.80 -1.11
CA ARG A 259 0.85 10.91 -2.58
C ARG A 259 -0.57 11.02 -3.13
N ILE A 260 -0.72 11.71 -4.26
CA ILE A 260 -1.93 11.66 -5.09
C ILE A 260 -1.66 10.68 -6.24
N VAL A 261 -2.47 9.63 -6.34
CA VAL A 261 -2.39 8.63 -7.41
C VAL A 261 -3.57 8.83 -8.36
N VAL A 262 -3.32 8.66 -9.66
CA VAL A 262 -4.39 8.63 -10.67
C VAL A 262 -4.25 7.40 -11.55
N SER A 263 -5.38 6.79 -11.91
CA SER A 263 -5.49 5.71 -12.90
C SER A 263 -6.82 5.79 -13.65
N GLN A 264 -7.03 4.91 -14.64
CA GLN A 264 -8.18 4.89 -15.58
C GLN A 264 -8.26 6.11 -16.52
N ALA A 265 -8.84 5.95 -17.72
CA ALA A 265 -9.14 7.06 -18.62
C ALA A 265 -10.02 8.14 -17.94
N GLY A 266 -9.80 9.39 -18.34
CA GLY A 266 -10.73 10.49 -18.05
C GLY A 266 -11.75 10.68 -19.17
N ASP A 267 -12.88 11.30 -18.86
CA ASP A 267 -13.99 11.52 -19.79
C ASP A 267 -13.69 12.59 -20.85
N GLY A 268 -12.66 13.41 -20.63
CA GLY A 268 -12.26 14.49 -21.52
C GLY A 268 -11.52 13.97 -22.75
N PHE A 269 -11.54 14.74 -23.84
CA PHE A 269 -10.86 14.39 -25.09
C PHE A 269 -9.42 13.92 -24.85
N GLY A 270 -9.05 12.80 -25.47
CA GLY A 270 -7.73 12.18 -25.31
C GLY A 270 -7.52 11.43 -24.00
N GLY A 271 -8.60 11.10 -23.26
CA GLY A 271 -8.53 10.47 -21.93
C GLY A 271 -8.20 11.44 -20.80
N ARG A 272 -8.45 12.74 -21.04
CA ARG A 272 -8.06 13.88 -20.19
C ARG A 272 -8.89 13.90 -18.90
N SER A 273 -8.21 14.04 -17.77
CA SER A 273 -8.79 14.34 -16.46
C SER A 273 -7.99 15.42 -15.75
N LEU A 274 -8.66 16.23 -14.93
CA LEU A 274 -8.07 17.28 -14.10
C LEU A 274 -8.31 17.02 -12.62
N CYS A 275 -7.36 17.43 -11.79
CA CYS A 275 -7.51 17.52 -10.34
C CYS A 275 -7.01 18.90 -9.90
N LEU A 276 -7.93 19.86 -9.77
CA LEU A 276 -7.63 21.26 -9.49
C LEU A 276 -7.61 21.51 -7.98
N ALA A 277 -6.59 22.21 -7.49
CA ALA A 277 -6.48 22.59 -6.09
C ALA A 277 -7.49 23.70 -5.75
N ASN A 278 -8.12 23.60 -4.59
CA ASN A 278 -9.00 24.61 -4.02
C ASN A 278 -8.23 25.57 -3.09
N ARG A 279 -7.04 25.99 -3.53
CA ARG A 279 -6.23 27.02 -2.89
C ARG A 279 -6.43 28.36 -3.62
N GLU A 280 -6.36 29.46 -2.87
CA GLU A 280 -6.23 30.79 -3.48
C GLU A 280 -4.88 30.92 -4.19
N ILE A 281 -4.86 31.70 -5.28
CA ILE A 281 -3.67 31.89 -6.11
C ILE A 281 -3.07 33.26 -5.78
N PRO A 282 -1.74 33.39 -5.59
CA PRO A 282 -1.10 34.67 -5.33
C PRO A 282 -1.38 35.69 -6.44
N GLU A 283 -1.60 36.95 -6.06
CA GLU A 283 -1.85 38.02 -7.02
C GLU A 283 -0.64 38.29 -7.93
N ASN A 284 -0.94 38.58 -9.21
CA ASN A 284 0.00 38.93 -10.29
C ASN A 284 0.85 37.75 -10.80
N GLU A 285 1.83 37.30 -10.02
CA GLU A 285 2.80 36.27 -10.46
C GLU A 285 2.98 35.20 -9.38
N PHE A 286 3.09 33.94 -9.82
CA PHE A 286 3.22 32.78 -8.94
C PHE A 286 3.99 31.63 -9.61
N GLU A 287 4.42 30.67 -8.81
CA GLU A 287 4.91 29.37 -9.28
C GLU A 287 4.01 28.24 -8.76
N VAL A 288 3.78 27.24 -9.61
CA VAL A 288 3.14 25.97 -9.25
C VAL A 288 4.10 24.83 -9.54
N GLY A 289 4.26 23.91 -8.59
CA GLY A 289 5.20 22.79 -8.64
C GLY A 289 4.58 21.48 -8.20
N VAL A 290 5.05 20.37 -8.77
CA VAL A 290 4.73 19.01 -8.29
C VAL A 290 5.84 18.04 -8.67
N PHE A 291 6.10 17.05 -7.83
CA PHE A 291 6.84 15.86 -8.25
C PHE A 291 5.88 14.86 -8.89
N VAL A 292 6.14 14.45 -10.12
CA VAL A 292 5.39 13.40 -10.83
C VAL A 292 6.30 12.21 -11.15
N LYS A 293 5.74 11.00 -11.08
CA LYS A 293 6.29 9.79 -11.69
C LYS A 293 5.18 9.15 -12.53
N LEU A 294 5.53 8.72 -13.75
CA LEU A 294 4.65 7.88 -14.57
C LEU A 294 4.87 6.40 -14.22
N ASP A 295 3.81 5.60 -14.37
CA ASP A 295 3.92 4.12 -14.28
C ASP A 295 4.25 3.50 -15.66
N ASP A 296 4.10 4.28 -16.73
CA ASP A 296 4.45 3.98 -18.13
C ASP A 296 4.76 5.30 -18.86
N GLU A 297 5.97 5.41 -19.43
CA GLU A 297 6.44 6.58 -20.18
C GLU A 297 5.69 6.83 -21.51
N ALA A 298 4.98 5.83 -22.05
CA ALA A 298 4.01 6.03 -23.13
C ALA A 298 2.75 6.81 -22.66
N GLY A 299 2.64 7.07 -21.36
CA GLY A 299 1.61 7.89 -20.75
C GLY A 299 1.78 9.40 -20.96
N ALA A 300 0.98 10.18 -20.22
CA ALA A 300 1.11 11.62 -20.07
C ALA A 300 0.39 12.14 -18.82
N ALA A 301 1.13 12.70 -17.86
CA ALA A 301 0.59 13.30 -16.63
C ALA A 301 1.53 14.39 -16.09
N GLY A 302 1.00 15.44 -15.46
CA GLY A 302 1.78 16.59 -14.98
C GLY A 302 0.92 17.73 -14.45
N LEU A 303 1.36 18.98 -14.62
CA LEU A 303 0.72 20.18 -14.08
C LEU A 303 -0.39 20.73 -14.98
N ALA A 304 -1.48 21.19 -14.36
CA ALA A 304 -2.52 22.04 -14.92
C ALA A 304 -2.42 23.45 -14.33
N PHE A 305 -2.58 24.49 -15.15
CA PHE A 305 -2.57 25.89 -14.67
C PHE A 305 -3.36 26.81 -15.60
N ALA A 306 -3.73 27.99 -15.07
CA ALA A 306 -4.64 28.93 -15.74
C ALA A 306 -5.95 28.25 -16.21
N ALA A 307 -6.46 27.31 -15.39
CA ALA A 307 -7.68 26.57 -15.70
C ALA A 307 -8.94 27.38 -15.37
N ASP A 308 -9.94 27.35 -16.25
CA ASP A 308 -11.21 28.06 -16.02
C ASP A 308 -12.22 27.26 -15.18
N GLY A 309 -11.85 26.06 -14.73
CA GLY A 309 -12.74 25.14 -14.02
C GLY A 309 -13.60 24.27 -14.95
N ASP A 310 -13.42 24.38 -16.26
CA ASP A 310 -14.07 23.55 -17.28
C ASP A 310 -13.05 23.19 -18.39
N GLN A 311 -13.29 23.56 -19.65
CA GLN A 311 -12.55 23.01 -20.78
C GLN A 311 -11.17 23.60 -20.99
N ARG A 312 -10.88 24.79 -20.45
CA ARG A 312 -9.71 25.60 -20.83
C ARG A 312 -8.67 25.59 -19.72
N HIS A 313 -7.43 25.34 -20.08
CA HIS A 313 -6.26 25.34 -19.21
C HIS A 313 -5.00 25.22 -20.05
N PHE A 314 -3.85 25.51 -19.44
CA PHE A 314 -2.56 25.08 -19.92
C PHE A 314 -2.14 23.81 -19.17
N GLY A 315 -1.36 22.96 -19.84
CA GLY A 315 -0.79 21.75 -19.28
C GLY A 315 0.70 21.65 -19.59
N PHE A 316 1.51 21.32 -18.58
CA PHE A 316 2.94 21.03 -18.73
C PHE A 316 3.26 19.65 -18.15
N TYR A 317 3.71 18.72 -19.00
CA TYR A 317 3.79 17.30 -18.65
C TYR A 317 4.77 16.51 -19.56
N PRO A 318 5.40 15.44 -19.06
CA PRO A 318 6.05 14.43 -19.90
C PRO A 318 5.01 13.63 -20.72
N SER A 319 5.42 13.20 -21.92
CA SER A 319 4.66 12.29 -22.79
C SER A 319 5.60 11.61 -23.78
N GLY A 320 5.93 10.33 -23.60
CA GLY A 320 6.80 9.59 -24.53
C GLY A 320 8.24 10.09 -24.50
N GLY A 321 8.82 10.27 -23.30
CA GLY A 321 10.20 10.75 -23.12
C GLY A 321 10.46 12.22 -23.50
N ARG A 322 9.41 13.01 -23.79
CA ARG A 322 9.51 14.44 -24.11
C ARG A 322 8.60 15.26 -23.20
N LEU A 323 9.03 16.47 -22.83
CA LEU A 323 8.24 17.43 -22.06
C LEU A 323 7.46 18.32 -23.03
N ARG A 324 6.15 18.47 -22.77
CA ARG A 324 5.23 19.19 -23.64
C ARG A 324 4.52 20.31 -22.89
N LEU A 325 4.57 21.53 -23.40
CA LEU A 325 3.69 22.63 -23.01
C LEU A 325 2.52 22.72 -24.00
N THR A 326 1.31 22.72 -23.46
CA THR A 326 0.08 22.55 -24.23
C THR A 326 -0.99 23.53 -23.77
N GLN A 327 -1.72 24.14 -24.70
CA GLN A 327 -2.90 24.95 -24.42
C GLN A 327 -4.17 24.20 -24.84
N PHE A 328 -5.12 24.07 -23.93
CA PHE A 328 -6.46 23.53 -24.20
C PHE A 328 -7.46 24.68 -24.23
N ASN A 329 -8.21 24.78 -25.32
CA ASN A 329 -9.19 25.83 -25.60
C ASN A 329 -10.63 25.30 -25.68
N GLY A 330 -10.84 23.98 -25.47
CA GLY A 330 -12.16 23.35 -25.60
C GLY A 330 -12.15 21.82 -25.42
N PRO A 331 -13.28 21.14 -25.71
CA PRO A 331 -13.49 19.71 -25.45
C PRO A 331 -13.05 18.76 -26.58
N THR A 332 -12.33 19.22 -27.62
CA THR A 332 -12.07 18.45 -28.85
C THR A 332 -10.61 18.44 -29.32
N VAL A 333 -10.28 17.53 -30.24
CA VAL A 333 -9.01 17.47 -30.99
C VAL A 333 -8.71 18.73 -31.83
N TYR A 334 -9.73 19.55 -32.13
CA TYR A 334 -9.57 20.80 -32.88
C TYR A 334 -9.41 22.03 -31.97
N SER A 335 -9.56 21.85 -30.66
CA SER A 335 -9.55 22.92 -29.65
C SER A 335 -8.43 22.74 -28.62
N TRP A 336 -7.27 22.28 -29.08
CA TRP A 336 -6.03 22.23 -28.31
C TRP A 336 -4.84 22.51 -29.23
N GLN A 337 -3.75 23.00 -28.66
CA GLN A 337 -2.53 23.33 -29.38
C GLN A 337 -1.31 22.93 -28.54
N ILE A 338 -0.42 22.13 -29.13
CA ILE A 338 0.94 21.96 -28.62
C ILE A 338 1.66 23.28 -28.85
N LEU A 339 2.13 23.92 -27.78
CA LEU A 339 2.89 25.16 -27.87
C LEU A 339 4.38 24.84 -28.05
N ASP A 340 4.90 23.93 -27.24
CA ASP A 340 6.29 23.46 -27.25
C ASP A 340 6.34 21.96 -26.93
N GLU A 341 7.29 21.23 -27.54
CA GLU A 341 7.55 19.83 -27.20
C GLU A 341 9.04 19.52 -27.37
N LEU A 342 9.75 19.35 -26.25
CA LEU A 342 11.22 19.29 -26.21
C LEU A 342 11.69 18.02 -25.48
N PRO A 343 12.78 17.38 -25.92
CA PRO A 343 13.52 16.46 -25.06
C PRO A 343 14.19 17.25 -23.92
N SER A 344 14.55 16.59 -22.83
CA SER A 344 15.40 17.16 -21.79
C SER A 344 16.29 16.08 -21.21
N GLU A 345 17.61 16.31 -21.19
CA GLU A 345 18.58 15.46 -20.49
C GLU A 345 18.40 15.46 -18.96
N HIS A 346 17.63 16.43 -18.44
CA HIS A 346 17.31 16.54 -17.02
C HIS A 346 16.02 15.80 -16.65
N TYR A 347 15.23 15.32 -17.62
CA TYR A 347 14.10 14.42 -17.35
C TYR A 347 14.61 12.99 -17.15
N ARG A 348 14.06 12.31 -16.16
CA ARG A 348 14.51 10.97 -15.76
C ARG A 348 13.35 9.98 -15.88
N PRO A 349 13.32 9.15 -16.93
CA PRO A 349 12.32 8.09 -17.07
C PRO A 349 12.24 7.22 -15.83
N ASP A 350 11.03 6.77 -15.48
CA ASP A 350 10.74 5.90 -14.32
C ASP A 350 11.12 6.47 -12.93
N GLU A 351 11.62 7.71 -12.85
CA GLU A 351 11.94 8.42 -11.61
C GLU A 351 10.91 9.51 -11.23
N TRP A 352 11.06 10.06 -10.03
CA TRP A 352 10.33 11.25 -9.59
C TRP A 352 10.94 12.52 -10.22
N ASN A 353 10.15 13.23 -11.02
CA ASN A 353 10.56 14.46 -11.69
C ASN A 353 9.81 15.66 -11.11
N HIS A 354 10.53 16.67 -10.63
CA HIS A 354 9.94 17.95 -10.23
C HIS A 354 9.59 18.75 -11.49
N LEU A 355 8.30 18.91 -11.77
CA LEU A 355 7.80 19.87 -12.74
C LEU A 355 7.49 21.16 -12.00
N LYS A 356 7.96 22.30 -12.51
CA LYS A 356 7.56 23.63 -12.02
C LYS A 356 7.18 24.54 -13.19
N VAL A 357 6.13 25.35 -13.00
CA VAL A 357 5.73 26.40 -13.92
C VAL A 357 5.62 27.72 -13.18
N HIS A 358 6.41 28.70 -13.59
CA HIS A 358 6.21 30.10 -13.23
C HIS A 358 5.21 30.74 -14.21
N VAL A 359 4.20 31.38 -13.63
CA VAL A 359 3.11 32.06 -14.31
C VAL A 359 3.23 33.55 -14.00
N GLY A 360 3.75 34.30 -14.97
CA GLY A 360 3.88 35.75 -14.92
C GLY A 360 2.85 36.46 -15.82
N ALA A 361 2.80 37.79 -15.75
CA ALA A 361 1.70 38.57 -16.33
C ALA A 361 1.57 38.47 -17.88
N ASP A 362 2.68 38.30 -18.60
CA ASP A 362 2.70 38.03 -20.05
C ASP A 362 3.64 36.89 -20.46
N LYS A 363 4.07 36.06 -19.50
CA LYS A 363 5.10 35.03 -19.69
C LYS A 363 4.80 33.76 -18.89
N LEU A 364 5.15 32.63 -19.51
CA LEU A 364 5.29 31.33 -18.87
C LEU A 364 6.77 30.91 -18.86
N LYS A 365 7.21 30.28 -17.77
CA LYS A 365 8.47 29.54 -17.72
C LYS A 365 8.23 28.16 -17.15
N CYS A 366 8.60 27.11 -17.89
CA CYS A 366 8.43 25.72 -17.48
C CYS A 366 9.79 25.07 -17.24
N TYR A 367 9.91 24.39 -16.10
CA TYR A 367 11.13 23.81 -15.57
C TYR A 367 10.94 22.31 -15.29
N VAL A 368 11.98 21.51 -15.53
CA VAL A 368 12.04 20.10 -15.11
C VAL A 368 13.30 19.89 -14.28
N ASN A 369 13.15 19.36 -13.06
CA ASN A 369 14.21 19.23 -12.05
C ASN A 369 14.98 20.56 -11.83
N ASP A 370 14.20 21.65 -11.80
CA ASP A 370 14.58 23.07 -11.74
C ASP A 370 15.40 23.62 -12.93
N HIS A 371 15.69 22.82 -13.95
CA HIS A 371 16.29 23.32 -15.20
C HIS A 371 15.20 23.96 -16.06
N LEU A 372 15.41 25.22 -16.48
CA LEU A 372 14.51 25.94 -17.38
C LEU A 372 14.52 25.29 -18.76
N LEU A 373 13.36 24.79 -19.20
CA LEU A 373 13.21 24.12 -20.50
C LEU A 373 12.48 24.98 -21.53
N ILE A 374 11.50 25.78 -21.09
CA ILE A 374 10.66 26.60 -21.96
C ILE A 374 10.48 27.98 -21.32
N GLU A 375 10.80 29.06 -22.02
CA GLU A 375 10.27 30.41 -21.73
C GLU A 375 9.44 30.87 -22.93
N ARG A 376 8.16 31.20 -22.70
CA ARG A 376 7.22 31.60 -23.74
C ARG A 376 6.45 32.85 -23.33
N ARG A 377 6.32 33.81 -24.25
CA ARG A 377 5.42 34.95 -24.08
C ARG A 377 3.97 34.53 -24.39
N VAL A 378 3.05 34.81 -23.49
CA VAL A 378 1.61 34.55 -23.63
C VAL A 378 0.86 35.83 -23.23
N PRO A 379 0.55 36.72 -24.18
CA PRO A 379 -0.29 37.89 -23.92
C PRO A 379 -1.68 37.48 -23.41
N ASP A 380 -2.29 38.34 -22.60
CA ASP A 380 -3.64 38.15 -22.03
C ASP A 380 -3.84 36.85 -21.23
N LEU A 381 -2.76 36.28 -20.69
CA LEU A 381 -2.81 35.11 -19.81
C LEU A 381 -3.55 35.45 -18.51
N LYS A 382 -4.79 34.95 -18.39
CA LYS A 382 -5.58 35.14 -17.17
C LYS A 382 -5.16 34.11 -16.11
N PRO A 383 -4.86 34.53 -14.87
CA PRO A 383 -4.73 33.57 -13.78
C PRO A 383 -6.07 32.84 -13.57
N GLY A 384 -5.96 31.54 -13.33
CA GLY A 384 -7.07 30.60 -13.19
C GLY A 384 -6.55 29.36 -12.47
N LYS A 385 -7.46 28.46 -12.06
CA LYS A 385 -7.16 27.34 -11.16
C LYS A 385 -5.92 26.53 -11.61
N VAL A 386 -5.18 26.06 -10.62
CA VAL A 386 -3.99 25.23 -10.77
C VAL A 386 -4.24 23.82 -10.23
N GLY A 387 -3.40 22.86 -10.59
CA GLY A 387 -3.49 21.50 -10.09
C GLY A 387 -2.77 20.51 -10.99
N LEU A 388 -3.35 19.33 -11.14
CA LEU A 388 -2.81 18.19 -11.86
C LEU A 388 -3.64 17.89 -13.11
N VAL A 389 -3.00 17.39 -14.16
CA VAL A 389 -3.64 16.88 -15.38
C VAL A 389 -3.05 15.54 -15.75
N LYS A 390 -3.86 14.65 -16.33
CA LYS A 390 -3.38 13.42 -16.98
C LYS A 390 -4.25 13.07 -18.19
N PHE A 391 -3.70 12.30 -19.13
CA PHE A 391 -4.34 11.90 -20.38
C PHE A 391 -4.35 10.38 -20.55
N ARG A 392 -4.88 9.89 -21.69
CA ARG A 392 -4.88 8.47 -22.12
C ARG A 392 -5.40 7.54 -21.00
N GLN A 393 -4.94 6.29 -21.00
CA GLN A 393 -5.10 5.33 -19.90
C GLN A 393 -3.97 5.46 -18.85
N THR A 394 -3.27 6.61 -18.79
CA THR A 394 -2.09 6.78 -17.93
C THR A 394 -2.43 6.59 -16.46
N SER A 395 -1.69 5.70 -15.81
CA SER A 395 -1.50 5.70 -14.36
C SER A 395 -0.24 6.51 -14.00
N ALA A 396 -0.34 7.31 -12.95
CA ALA A 396 0.75 8.17 -12.49
C ALA A 396 0.60 8.50 -11.00
N SER A 397 1.74 8.75 -10.35
CA SER A 397 1.82 9.19 -8.97
C SER A 397 2.36 10.62 -8.88
N PHE A 398 1.82 11.40 -7.95
CA PHE A 398 2.20 12.78 -7.64
C PHE A 398 2.51 12.93 -6.14
N LYS A 399 3.47 13.77 -5.77
CA LYS A 399 3.75 14.16 -4.37
C LYS A 399 4.18 15.63 -4.30
N ARG A 400 4.09 16.26 -3.12
CA ARG A 400 4.45 17.67 -2.89
C ARG A 400 3.85 18.64 -3.92
N PHE A 401 2.55 18.90 -3.83
CA PHE A 401 1.93 19.95 -4.64
C PHE A 401 2.13 21.33 -4.00
N GLU A 402 2.96 22.14 -4.64
CA GLU A 402 3.44 23.42 -4.15
C GLU A 402 2.85 24.57 -5.00
N LEU A 403 2.41 25.63 -4.33
CA LEU A 403 1.84 26.84 -4.94
C LEU A 403 2.21 28.03 -4.05
N ASP A 404 3.06 28.92 -4.56
CA ASP A 404 3.57 30.09 -3.85
C ASP A 404 3.96 31.18 -4.87
N LYS A 405 4.40 32.36 -4.43
CA LYS A 405 5.01 33.38 -5.29
C LYS A 405 6.32 32.89 -5.91
N THR A 406 7.11 32.15 -5.13
CA THR A 406 8.36 31.50 -5.55
C THR A 406 8.54 30.19 -4.79
N ILE A 407 8.68 29.08 -5.50
CA ILE A 407 9.00 27.77 -4.95
C ILE A 407 10.52 27.60 -4.93
N ALA A 408 11.07 27.34 -3.74
CA ALA A 408 12.50 27.16 -3.52
C ALA A 408 13.09 26.05 -4.41
N SER A 409 14.30 26.25 -4.92
CA SER A 409 14.97 25.23 -5.73
C SER A 409 15.35 24.02 -4.87
N THR A 410 15.10 22.86 -5.44
CA THR A 410 15.53 21.52 -4.98
C THR A 410 16.99 21.22 -5.32
N GLN A 411 17.62 22.02 -6.19
CA GLN A 411 19.03 21.86 -6.53
C GLN A 411 19.96 22.21 -5.36
N ILE A 412 20.85 21.27 -5.05
CA ILE A 412 22.02 21.52 -4.20
C ILE A 412 22.92 22.53 -4.93
N SER A 413 23.24 23.64 -4.27
CA SER A 413 24.14 24.69 -4.78
C SER A 413 25.51 24.13 -5.17
N SER A 414 26.19 24.71 -6.16
CA SER A 414 27.53 24.25 -6.59
C SER A 414 28.47 24.10 -5.40
N GLU A 415 28.65 25.12 -4.56
CA GLU A 415 29.54 25.08 -3.38
C GLU A 415 29.21 24.01 -2.30
N ARG A 416 28.09 23.27 -2.47
CA ARG A 416 27.73 22.05 -1.71
C ARG A 416 27.82 20.78 -2.54
N ARG A 417 27.57 20.86 -3.86
CA ARG A 417 27.80 19.79 -4.82
C ARG A 417 29.31 19.57 -4.96
N ASP A 418 30.08 20.60 -5.31
CA ASP A 418 31.54 20.65 -5.36
C ASP A 418 32.22 20.02 -4.11
N LYS A 419 31.66 20.16 -2.90
CA LYS A 419 32.20 19.57 -1.64
C LYS A 419 31.79 18.12 -1.35
N VAL A 420 30.89 17.59 -2.17
CA VAL A 420 30.45 16.19 -2.21
C VAL A 420 31.11 15.52 -3.42
N ASP A 421 31.12 16.19 -4.56
CA ASP A 421 31.80 15.83 -5.80
C ASP A 421 33.33 15.72 -5.56
N GLU A 422 33.99 16.68 -4.87
CA GLU A 422 35.41 16.56 -4.43
C GLU A 422 35.69 15.30 -3.58
N LYS A 423 34.65 14.67 -2.99
CA LYS A 423 34.73 13.41 -2.24
C LYS A 423 34.27 12.18 -3.02
N ILE A 424 33.57 12.37 -4.14
CA ILE A 424 33.08 11.32 -5.05
C ILE A 424 34.05 11.14 -6.23
N ASP A 425 34.70 12.20 -6.70
CA ASP A 425 35.79 12.19 -7.70
C ASP A 425 36.99 11.31 -7.25
N GLN A 426 37.08 11.02 -5.96
CA GLN A 426 38.03 10.07 -5.36
C GLN A 426 37.63 8.59 -5.61
N LEU A 427 36.51 8.33 -6.29
CA LEU A 427 35.89 7.03 -6.59
C LEU A 427 35.57 6.91 -8.09
N THR A 428 36.60 6.93 -8.95
CA THR A 428 36.44 7.01 -10.41
C THR A 428 35.70 5.81 -11.06
N LEU A 429 34.74 6.13 -11.94
CA LEU A 429 33.87 5.16 -12.64
C LEU A 429 33.51 5.54 -14.10
N ASP A 430 34.11 6.59 -14.66
CA ASP A 430 33.55 7.24 -15.85
C ASP A 430 33.92 6.62 -17.22
N ASP A 431 33.09 6.97 -18.20
CA ASP A 431 33.12 6.68 -19.65
C ASP A 431 32.87 5.24 -20.14
N TRP A 432 31.92 5.13 -21.07
CA TRP A 432 31.70 3.94 -21.89
C TRP A 432 32.89 3.75 -22.83
N LEU A 433 33.49 2.56 -22.80
CA LEU A 433 34.65 2.14 -23.61
C LEU A 433 34.68 2.74 -25.03
N PRO A 434 35.74 3.51 -25.40
CA PRO A 434 35.84 4.13 -26.72
C PRO A 434 36.01 3.09 -27.83
N SER A 435 35.68 3.48 -29.08
CA SER A 435 35.73 2.60 -30.25
C SER A 435 37.14 2.01 -30.46
N GLY A 436 37.27 0.68 -30.29
CA GLY A 436 38.54 -0.06 -30.36
C GLY A 436 39.03 -0.60 -29.01
N ALA A 437 38.49 -0.15 -27.87
CA ALA A 437 38.90 -0.69 -26.56
C ALA A 437 38.49 -2.16 -26.36
N VAL A 438 37.42 -2.61 -27.02
CA VAL A 438 37.02 -4.03 -27.08
C VAL A 438 38.10 -4.88 -27.76
N ASP A 439 38.76 -4.39 -28.81
CA ASP A 439 39.83 -5.11 -29.51
C ASP A 439 41.08 -5.28 -28.63
N GLY A 440 41.34 -4.32 -27.74
CA GLY A 440 42.38 -4.44 -26.70
C GLY A 440 42.05 -5.52 -25.67
N LEU A 441 40.82 -5.54 -25.14
CA LEU A 441 40.35 -6.55 -24.18
C LEU A 441 40.19 -7.94 -24.81
N ALA A 442 40.02 -8.03 -26.14
CA ALA A 442 39.96 -9.29 -26.88
C ALA A 442 41.32 -10.04 -26.96
N THR A 443 42.43 -9.41 -26.54
CA THR A 443 43.76 -10.05 -26.54
C THR A 443 43.95 -11.07 -25.42
N ASP A 444 43.29 -10.89 -24.27
CA ASP A 444 43.13 -11.89 -23.21
C ASP A 444 41.70 -11.78 -22.63
N VAL A 445 40.78 -12.53 -23.23
CA VAL A 445 39.35 -12.46 -22.94
C VAL A 445 39.04 -12.94 -21.52
N ASP A 446 39.66 -14.03 -21.06
CA ASP A 446 39.34 -14.63 -19.77
C ASP A 446 39.89 -13.80 -18.60
N ALA A 447 41.08 -13.21 -18.74
CA ALA A 447 41.59 -12.24 -17.77
C ALA A 447 40.73 -10.96 -17.75
N SER A 448 40.41 -10.41 -18.94
CA SER A 448 39.60 -9.18 -19.07
C SER A 448 38.21 -9.34 -18.46
N LEU A 449 37.52 -10.45 -18.74
CA LEU A 449 36.20 -10.75 -18.17
C LEU A 449 36.24 -10.99 -16.65
N THR A 450 37.37 -11.44 -16.11
CA THR A 450 37.54 -11.61 -14.67
C THR A 450 37.68 -10.25 -13.98
N VAL A 451 38.62 -9.41 -14.44
CA VAL A 451 38.85 -8.06 -13.89
C VAL A 451 37.60 -7.18 -14.02
N LEU A 452 36.86 -7.25 -15.13
CA LEU A 452 35.60 -6.52 -15.31
C LEU A 452 34.52 -6.94 -14.30
N ARG A 453 34.43 -8.23 -13.95
CA ARG A 453 33.48 -8.72 -12.93
C ARG A 453 33.89 -8.32 -11.52
N GLU A 454 35.17 -8.43 -11.19
CA GLU A 454 35.71 -7.97 -9.90
C GLU A 454 35.47 -6.47 -9.71
N ARG A 455 35.68 -5.68 -10.77
CA ARG A 455 35.48 -4.23 -10.73
C ARG A 455 34.00 -3.84 -10.67
N ALA A 456 33.11 -4.55 -11.38
CA ALA A 456 31.67 -4.38 -11.22
C ALA A 456 31.21 -4.67 -9.79
N ALA A 457 31.65 -5.77 -9.18
CA ALA A 457 31.33 -6.11 -7.80
C ALA A 457 31.85 -5.07 -6.77
N GLN A 458 33.02 -4.45 -7.03
CA GLN A 458 33.50 -3.32 -6.22
C GLN A 458 32.56 -2.11 -6.31
N TYR A 459 32.01 -1.81 -7.49
CA TYR A 459 31.08 -0.69 -7.69
C TYR A 459 29.69 -0.97 -7.12
N ASP A 460 29.18 -2.19 -7.22
CA ASP A 460 27.93 -2.61 -6.55
C ASP A 460 28.04 -2.47 -5.03
N GLU A 461 29.18 -2.87 -4.45
CA GLU A 461 29.47 -2.71 -3.02
C GLU A 461 29.62 -1.23 -2.61
N GLN A 462 30.24 -0.39 -3.43
CA GLN A 462 30.29 1.06 -3.20
C GLN A 462 28.89 1.69 -3.25
N ALA A 463 28.08 1.33 -4.25
CA ALA A 463 26.69 1.79 -4.37
C ALA A 463 25.82 1.31 -3.19
N ARG A 464 26.04 0.08 -2.69
CA ARG A 464 25.39 -0.45 -1.49
C ARG A 464 25.73 0.39 -0.25
N ARG A 465 27.01 0.71 -0.04
CA ARG A 465 27.47 1.59 1.06
C ARG A 465 26.92 3.01 0.98
N LEU A 466 26.84 3.58 -0.23
CA LEU A 466 26.23 4.91 -0.43
C LEU A 466 24.73 4.91 -0.10
N ARG A 467 23.99 3.83 -0.42
CA ARG A 467 22.59 3.66 -0.01
C ARG A 467 22.44 3.50 1.51
N GLN A 468 23.30 2.71 2.16
CA GLN A 468 23.34 2.60 3.63
C GLN A 468 23.58 3.97 4.28
N LEU A 469 24.58 4.73 3.81
CA LEU A 469 24.90 6.07 4.34
C LEU A 469 23.77 7.09 4.11
N ALA A 470 23.07 7.02 2.97
CA ALA A 470 21.88 7.86 2.75
C ALA A 470 20.74 7.50 3.73
N GLY A 471 20.57 6.22 4.04
CA GLY A 471 19.67 5.73 5.09
C GLY A 471 20.07 6.25 6.48
N ASP A 472 21.36 6.20 6.84
CA ASP A 472 21.89 6.70 8.11
C ASP A 472 21.68 8.20 8.29
N VAL A 473 21.94 9.00 7.25
CA VAL A 473 21.74 10.45 7.25
C VAL A 473 20.25 10.79 7.40
N HIS A 474 19.37 10.04 6.73
CA HIS A 474 17.92 10.21 6.87
C HIS A 474 17.42 9.82 8.26
N ALA A 475 17.73 8.61 8.73
CA ALA A 475 17.36 8.14 10.06
C ALA A 475 17.90 9.07 11.16
N ARG A 476 19.14 9.56 11.03
CA ARG A 476 19.71 10.53 11.97
C ARG A 476 18.92 11.84 12.00
N LYS A 477 18.53 12.38 10.84
CA LYS A 477 17.68 13.58 10.75
C LYS A 477 16.35 13.35 11.47
N VAL A 478 15.68 12.22 11.22
CA VAL A 478 14.39 11.88 11.83
C VAL A 478 14.53 11.71 13.36
N CYS A 479 15.59 11.05 13.83
CA CYS A 479 15.89 10.93 15.26
C CYS A 479 16.23 12.28 15.92
N ASP A 480 16.88 13.21 15.21
CA ASP A 480 17.13 14.58 15.66
C ASP A 480 15.90 15.51 15.55
N GLU A 481 14.85 15.11 14.82
CA GLU A 481 13.50 15.70 14.88
C GLU A 481 12.72 15.11 16.08
N LEU A 482 12.72 13.78 16.25
CA LEU A 482 12.04 13.07 17.34
C LEU A 482 12.51 13.52 18.73
N ARG A 483 13.83 13.73 18.92
CA ARG A 483 14.37 14.23 20.20
C ARG A 483 13.84 15.60 20.61
N LYS A 484 13.36 16.42 19.66
CA LYS A 484 12.76 17.73 19.96
C LYS A 484 11.34 17.54 20.47
N VAL A 485 10.55 16.71 19.80
CA VAL A 485 9.16 16.38 20.19
C VAL A 485 9.13 15.69 21.57
N LEU A 486 10.09 14.81 21.86
CA LEU A 486 10.27 14.18 23.18
C LEU A 486 10.67 15.16 24.31
N ALA A 487 11.02 16.40 23.98
CA ALA A 487 11.35 17.46 24.94
C ALA A 487 10.25 18.54 25.04
N GLU A 488 9.11 18.34 24.36
CA GLU A 488 7.90 19.15 24.52
C GLU A 488 7.08 18.66 25.72
N ASP A 489 6.39 19.57 26.41
CA ASP A 489 5.48 19.24 27.52
C ASP A 489 4.11 19.90 27.27
N PRO A 490 3.04 19.13 27.02
CA PRO A 490 3.02 17.68 26.79
C PRO A 490 3.61 17.30 25.40
N ILE A 491 4.17 16.10 25.30
CA ILE A 491 4.71 15.52 24.05
C ILE A 491 3.60 15.38 22.98
N ASP A 492 3.83 15.88 21.76
CA ASP A 492 2.93 15.63 20.61
C ASP A 492 3.09 14.18 20.11
N LEU A 493 2.32 13.25 20.69
CA LEU A 493 2.30 11.84 20.32
C LEU A 493 1.98 11.59 18.85
N ILE A 494 1.14 12.43 18.22
CA ILE A 494 0.82 12.33 16.79
C ILE A 494 2.07 12.64 15.96
N HIS A 495 2.79 13.71 16.30
CA HIS A 495 4.04 14.08 15.63
C HIS A 495 5.13 13.02 15.85
N ALA A 496 5.26 12.51 17.07
CA ALA A 496 6.23 11.45 17.38
C ALA A 496 5.94 10.15 16.60
N ALA A 497 4.68 9.69 16.55
CA ALA A 497 4.30 8.50 15.82
C ALA A 497 4.46 8.65 14.30
N LEU A 498 4.18 9.84 13.74
CA LEU A 498 4.45 10.13 12.34
C LEU A 498 5.95 10.26 12.02
N LEU A 499 6.79 10.63 13.00
CA LEU A 499 8.26 10.57 12.86
C LEU A 499 8.77 9.12 12.85
N ILE A 500 8.14 8.18 13.58
CA ILE A 500 8.43 6.75 13.43
C ILE A 500 8.16 6.31 11.98
N SER A 501 6.96 6.58 11.44
CA SER A 501 6.64 6.31 10.03
C SER A 501 7.64 6.92 9.03
N ARG A 502 8.18 8.11 9.35
CA ARG A 502 9.14 8.80 8.49
C ARG A 502 10.50 8.08 8.40
N LEU A 503 10.87 7.21 9.35
CA LEU A 503 12.12 6.44 9.28
C LEU A 503 12.22 5.64 7.98
N ASP A 504 11.10 5.01 7.59
CA ASP A 504 11.00 4.12 6.43
C ASP A 504 10.26 4.76 5.24
N ASN A 505 9.56 5.87 5.47
CA ASN A 505 8.96 6.71 4.43
C ASN A 505 9.59 8.13 4.39
N PRO A 506 10.75 8.32 3.72
CA PRO A 506 11.41 9.63 3.62
C PRO A 506 10.58 10.72 2.93
N ASP A 507 9.57 10.34 2.14
CA ASP A 507 8.64 11.25 1.46
C ASP A 507 7.52 11.79 2.38
N LEU A 508 7.40 11.31 3.63
CA LEU A 508 6.23 11.55 4.47
C LEU A 508 6.02 13.02 4.87
N GLU A 509 4.99 13.64 4.30
CA GLU A 509 4.52 15.00 4.60
C GLU A 509 3.71 15.03 5.93
N ILE A 510 4.40 14.97 7.07
CA ILE A 510 3.80 14.92 8.43
C ILE A 510 2.69 15.95 8.67
N ASP A 511 2.84 17.21 8.21
CA ASP A 511 1.82 18.22 8.43
C ASP A 511 0.51 17.98 7.67
N VAL A 512 0.50 17.13 6.64
CA VAL A 512 -0.74 16.65 5.99
C VAL A 512 -1.49 15.73 6.95
N TYR A 513 -0.80 14.79 7.59
CA TYR A 513 -1.39 13.85 8.55
C TYR A 513 -1.75 14.51 9.88
N ARG A 514 -0.97 15.49 10.36
CA ARG A 514 -1.36 16.32 11.51
C ARG A 514 -2.61 17.17 11.21
N LYS A 515 -2.78 17.69 9.99
CA LYS A 515 -4.03 18.35 9.55
C LYS A 515 -5.20 17.37 9.50
N GLN A 516 -5.01 16.17 8.96
CA GLN A 516 -6.02 15.11 8.91
C GLN A 516 -6.49 14.72 10.32
N PHE A 517 -5.57 14.48 11.26
CA PHE A 517 -5.90 14.26 12.68
C PHE A 517 -6.68 15.42 13.31
N ASN A 518 -6.22 16.67 13.11
CA ASN A 518 -6.91 17.85 13.61
C ASN A 518 -8.34 17.98 13.03
N GLN A 519 -8.55 17.53 11.79
CA GLN A 519 -9.87 17.51 11.15
C GLN A 519 -10.78 16.41 11.72
N LEU A 520 -10.27 15.20 12.01
CA LEU A 520 -11.04 14.16 12.72
C LEU A 520 -11.51 14.68 14.09
N SER A 521 -10.60 15.31 14.85
CA SER A 521 -10.92 15.95 16.14
C SER A 521 -11.98 17.06 16.00
N LYS A 522 -11.96 17.81 14.90
CA LYS A 522 -12.97 18.84 14.61
C LYS A 522 -14.32 18.22 14.25
N ASP A 523 -14.38 17.26 13.34
CA ASP A 523 -15.62 16.61 12.90
C ASP A 523 -16.38 15.97 14.07
N ILE A 524 -15.67 15.43 15.07
CA ILE A 524 -16.30 14.92 16.30
C ILE A 524 -16.96 16.05 17.10
N ARG A 525 -16.26 17.18 17.28
CA ARG A 525 -16.72 18.36 18.04
C ARG A 525 -17.87 19.11 17.35
N ASP A 526 -17.81 19.28 16.03
CA ASP A 526 -18.82 20.00 15.24
C ASP A 526 -20.19 19.29 15.25
N GLU A 527 -20.23 17.99 15.57
CA GLU A 527 -21.45 17.20 15.76
C GLU A 527 -21.89 17.06 17.25
N LEU A 528 -21.16 17.65 18.20
CA LEU A 528 -21.50 17.63 19.64
C LEU A 528 -22.22 18.92 20.08
N PRO A 529 -23.25 18.83 20.96
CA PRO A 529 -23.76 19.99 21.67
C PRO A 529 -22.67 20.64 22.55
N GLU A 530 -22.65 21.97 22.66
CA GLU A 530 -21.74 22.70 23.57
C GLU A 530 -21.89 22.24 25.05
N THR A 531 -23.07 21.75 25.42
CA THR A 531 -23.39 21.22 26.76
C THR A 531 -23.13 19.71 26.89
N ALA A 532 -22.41 19.08 25.97
CA ALA A 532 -22.14 17.64 26.03
C ALA A 532 -21.27 17.28 27.25
N ASN A 533 -21.78 16.38 28.09
CA ASN A 533 -21.05 15.87 29.24
C ASN A 533 -19.93 14.87 28.82
N PRO A 534 -18.96 14.55 29.69
CA PRO A 534 -17.85 13.65 29.34
C PRO A 534 -18.29 12.30 28.77
N GLN A 535 -19.33 11.67 29.33
CA GLN A 535 -19.85 10.39 28.85
C GLN A 535 -20.39 10.50 27.42
N GLN A 536 -21.14 11.55 27.10
CA GLN A 536 -21.64 11.80 25.73
C GLN A 536 -20.51 12.05 24.73
N ARG A 537 -19.39 12.65 25.16
CA ARG A 537 -18.20 12.84 24.31
C ARG A 537 -17.48 11.51 24.06
N LEU A 538 -17.42 10.62 25.06
CA LEU A 538 -16.84 9.28 24.95
C LEU A 538 -17.65 8.37 24.03
N GLU A 539 -18.98 8.33 24.22
CA GLU A 539 -19.92 7.61 23.35
C GLU A 539 -19.81 8.09 21.90
N ARG A 540 -19.76 9.42 21.70
CA ARG A 540 -19.56 10.04 20.39
C ARG A 540 -18.20 9.69 19.77
N LEU A 541 -17.12 9.62 20.56
CA LEU A 541 -15.78 9.24 20.09
C LEU A 541 -15.79 7.80 19.56
N ASN A 542 -16.41 6.87 20.29
CA ASN A 542 -16.58 5.48 19.85
C ASN A 542 -17.39 5.40 18.56
N GLN A 543 -18.58 6.03 18.51
CA GLN A 543 -19.43 6.06 17.32
C GLN A 543 -18.70 6.67 16.11
N TYR A 544 -17.96 7.77 16.28
CA TYR A 544 -17.26 8.40 15.18
C TYR A 544 -16.12 7.52 14.64
N LEU A 545 -15.30 6.93 15.51
CA LEU A 545 -14.17 6.11 15.08
C LEU A 545 -14.64 4.79 14.46
N PHE A 546 -15.40 4.00 15.22
CA PHE A 546 -15.65 2.60 14.88
C PHE A 546 -16.87 2.46 13.97
N GLU A 547 -18.03 3.04 14.32
CA GLU A 547 -19.26 2.88 13.52
C GLU A 547 -19.27 3.75 12.26
N GLN A 548 -18.83 5.01 12.35
CA GLN A 548 -18.96 5.97 11.26
C GLN A 548 -17.76 6.01 10.33
N ASN A 549 -16.53 5.87 10.85
CA ASN A 549 -15.33 5.83 10.02
C ASN A 549 -14.77 4.43 9.80
N GLY A 550 -15.19 3.41 10.57
CA GLY A 550 -14.73 2.04 10.35
C GLY A 550 -13.28 1.82 10.72
N PHE A 551 -12.76 2.51 11.75
CA PHE A 551 -11.47 2.15 12.33
C PHE A 551 -11.58 0.78 13.00
N HIS A 552 -10.59 -0.11 12.83
CA HIS A 552 -10.62 -1.46 13.41
C HIS A 552 -9.23 -2.06 13.66
N GLY A 553 -9.19 -3.07 14.53
CA GLY A 553 -8.03 -3.92 14.74
C GLY A 553 -7.74 -4.83 13.54
N SER A 554 -6.48 -4.88 13.10
CA SER A 554 -5.99 -5.89 12.13
C SER A 554 -5.90 -7.26 12.80
N ARG A 555 -6.79 -8.21 12.47
CA ARG A 555 -6.80 -9.55 13.07
C ARG A 555 -6.19 -10.63 12.17
N THR A 556 -6.39 -10.51 10.86
CA THR A 556 -5.91 -11.44 9.83
C THR A 556 -4.45 -11.18 9.42
N ASN A 557 -4.01 -9.91 9.46
CA ASN A 557 -2.69 -9.47 9.01
C ASN A 557 -1.88 -8.78 10.15
N TYR A 558 -2.09 -9.21 11.40
CA TYR A 558 -1.60 -8.53 12.62
C TYR A 558 -0.15 -8.05 12.54
N TYR A 559 0.77 -8.93 12.12
CA TYR A 559 2.22 -8.69 12.12
C TYR A 559 2.77 -7.84 10.95
N HIS A 560 1.94 -7.14 10.20
CA HIS A 560 2.41 -6.30 9.09
C HIS A 560 2.75 -4.87 9.55
N ALA A 561 3.91 -4.34 9.12
CA ALA A 561 4.47 -3.07 9.61
C ALA A 561 3.53 -1.86 9.44
N ALA A 562 2.70 -1.84 8.40
CA ALA A 562 1.71 -0.78 8.17
C ALA A 562 0.75 -0.57 9.36
N ASN A 563 0.45 -1.62 10.12
CA ASN A 563 -0.43 -1.54 11.28
C ASN A 563 0.20 -0.79 12.47
N SER A 564 1.50 -0.47 12.39
CA SER A 564 2.24 0.34 13.37
C SER A 564 2.57 1.75 12.87
N TYR A 565 2.62 1.97 11.55
CA TYR A 565 2.89 3.25 10.92
C TYR A 565 1.65 4.17 10.97
N PHE A 566 1.71 5.30 11.68
CA PHE A 566 0.52 6.10 11.98
C PHE A 566 -0.14 6.77 10.77
N ASP A 567 0.64 7.10 9.74
CA ASP A 567 0.12 7.57 8.43
C ASP A 567 -0.69 6.48 7.71
N ARG A 568 -0.26 5.21 7.81
CA ARG A 568 -0.98 4.06 7.27
C ARG A 568 -2.24 3.77 8.07
N VAL A 569 -2.17 3.79 9.40
CA VAL A 569 -3.36 3.64 10.28
C VAL A 569 -4.42 4.72 9.98
N LEU A 570 -4.02 5.96 9.68
CA LEU A 570 -4.94 7.04 9.29
C LEU A 570 -5.51 6.91 7.85
N ASP A 571 -4.75 6.32 6.91
CA ASP A 571 -5.18 6.11 5.52
C ASP A 571 -6.07 4.86 5.35
N ASP A 572 -5.62 3.73 5.91
CA ASP A 572 -6.26 2.42 5.76
C ASP A 572 -7.38 2.21 6.79
N ARG A 573 -7.34 2.92 7.92
CA ARG A 573 -8.22 2.77 9.10
C ARG A 573 -8.07 1.44 9.85
N GLU A 574 -7.00 0.72 9.56
CA GLU A 574 -6.63 -0.56 10.17
C GLU A 574 -5.37 -0.38 11.03
N GLY A 575 -5.28 -1.04 12.19
CA GLY A 575 -4.10 -0.89 13.07
C GLY A 575 -3.92 -1.95 14.16
N LEU A 576 -2.79 -1.85 14.85
CA LEU A 576 -2.50 -2.60 16.08
C LEU A 576 -3.14 -1.96 17.32
N PRO A 577 -3.34 -2.70 18.43
CA PRO A 577 -3.94 -2.19 19.65
C PRO A 577 -3.28 -0.90 20.17
N ILE A 578 -1.94 -0.83 20.14
CA ILE A 578 -1.15 0.34 20.55
C ILE A 578 -1.38 1.56 19.64
N SER A 579 -1.48 1.36 18.33
CA SER A 579 -1.55 2.44 17.34
C SER A 579 -2.96 3.05 17.24
N LEU A 580 -3.99 2.21 17.36
CA LEU A 580 -5.38 2.64 17.52
C LEU A 580 -5.57 3.34 18.87
N SER A 581 -4.99 2.81 19.94
CA SER A 581 -5.03 3.45 21.26
C SER A 581 -4.34 4.81 21.28
N LEU A 582 -3.24 5.00 20.55
CA LEU A 582 -2.60 6.31 20.39
C LEU A 582 -3.54 7.32 19.70
N LEU A 583 -4.20 6.93 18.62
CA LEU A 583 -5.24 7.76 17.96
C LEU A 583 -6.37 8.10 18.95
N TYR A 584 -6.82 7.12 19.72
CA TYR A 584 -7.92 7.27 20.68
C TYR A 584 -7.57 8.21 21.83
N ILE A 585 -6.41 8.01 22.49
CA ILE A 585 -5.90 8.88 23.58
C ILE A 585 -5.81 10.33 23.11
N GLU A 586 -5.22 10.56 21.93
CA GLU A 586 -5.05 11.91 21.41
C GLU A 586 -6.37 12.57 20.99
N LEU A 587 -7.33 11.82 20.42
CA LEU A 587 -8.67 12.36 20.16
C LEU A 587 -9.44 12.62 21.45
N ALA A 588 -9.39 11.71 22.44
CA ALA A 588 -10.01 11.87 23.74
C ALA A 588 -9.48 13.11 24.48
N ARG A 589 -8.15 13.31 24.48
CA ARG A 589 -7.49 14.52 25.00
C ARG A 589 -7.99 15.80 24.33
N ARG A 590 -8.29 15.75 23.02
CA ARG A 590 -8.92 16.88 22.29
C ARG A 590 -10.42 17.02 22.55
N LEU A 591 -11.08 16.07 23.19
CA LEU A 591 -12.47 16.16 23.68
C LEU A 591 -12.54 16.48 25.18
N GLU A 592 -11.39 16.82 25.79
CA GLU A 592 -11.24 17.10 27.23
C GLU A 592 -11.57 15.89 28.11
N LEU A 593 -11.39 14.68 27.56
CA LEU A 593 -11.52 13.41 28.29
C LEU A 593 -10.16 12.99 28.84
N ASN A 594 -10.12 12.61 30.11
CA ASN A 594 -8.94 12.03 30.73
C ASN A 594 -8.86 10.53 30.38
N VAL A 595 -8.01 10.20 29.40
CA VAL A 595 -7.80 8.83 28.90
C VAL A 595 -6.31 8.55 28.81
N GLU A 596 -5.87 7.44 29.39
CA GLU A 596 -4.48 6.99 29.45
C GLU A 596 -4.31 5.59 28.86
N GLY A 597 -3.10 5.23 28.44
CA GLY A 597 -2.80 3.92 27.86
C GLY A 597 -2.41 2.87 28.91
N VAL A 598 -2.84 1.63 28.73
CA VAL A 598 -2.56 0.50 29.65
C VAL A 598 -2.08 -0.72 28.86
N GLY A 599 -0.83 -1.13 29.11
CA GLY A 599 -0.15 -2.18 28.34
C GLY A 599 -0.17 -3.56 28.98
N LEU A 600 -1.26 -4.30 28.74
CA LEU A 600 -1.41 -5.70 29.13
C LEU A 600 -0.40 -6.63 28.39
N PRO A 601 0.06 -7.72 29.00
CA PRO A 601 0.74 -8.80 28.28
C PRO A 601 -0.04 -9.27 27.05
N GLY A 602 0.57 -9.17 25.87
CA GLY A 602 -0.01 -9.53 24.57
C GLY A 602 -0.83 -8.44 23.87
N HIS A 603 -1.37 -7.46 24.61
CA HIS A 603 -2.36 -6.50 24.09
C HIS A 603 -2.01 -5.05 24.43
N PHE A 604 -2.90 -4.11 24.11
CA PHE A 604 -2.87 -2.73 24.63
C PHE A 604 -4.28 -2.14 24.62
N VAL A 605 -4.68 -1.50 25.71
CA VAL A 605 -6.01 -0.91 25.90
C VAL A 605 -5.87 0.51 26.45
N VAL A 606 -6.98 1.23 26.60
CA VAL A 606 -7.00 2.53 27.28
C VAL A 606 -7.84 2.49 28.54
N ARG A 607 -7.57 3.37 29.49
CA ARG A 607 -8.39 3.61 30.68
C ARG A 607 -8.97 5.02 30.62
N TYR A 608 -10.29 5.13 30.66
CA TYR A 608 -11.00 6.39 30.87
C TYR A 608 -11.19 6.63 32.37
N ILE A 609 -10.89 7.84 32.82
CA ILE A 609 -10.99 8.27 34.22
C ILE A 609 -11.96 9.47 34.28
N PRO A 610 -13.22 9.29 34.73
CA PRO A 610 -14.14 10.40 34.93
C PRO A 610 -13.77 11.26 36.14
N GLU A 611 -14.27 12.49 36.21
CA GLU A 611 -14.14 13.36 37.40
C GLU A 611 -14.91 12.80 38.61
N GLU A 612 -16.06 12.16 38.36
CA GLU A 612 -16.86 11.42 39.34
C GLU A 612 -17.23 10.04 38.77
N GLY A 613 -16.88 8.96 39.47
CA GLY A 613 -17.20 7.58 39.06
C GLY A 613 -16.05 6.60 39.26
N GLU A 614 -16.20 5.38 38.74
CA GLU A 614 -15.13 4.39 38.63
C GLU A 614 -14.47 4.50 37.23
N SER A 615 -13.20 4.15 37.11
CA SER A 615 -12.46 4.18 35.84
C SER A 615 -12.78 2.98 34.95
N GLN A 616 -13.00 3.20 33.66
CA GLN A 616 -13.39 2.16 32.69
C GLN A 616 -12.20 1.76 31.81
N LEU A 617 -11.92 0.46 31.66
CA LEU A 617 -11.00 -0.05 30.64
C LEU A 617 -11.76 -0.24 29.31
N ILE A 618 -11.15 0.20 28.22
CA ILE A 618 -11.75 0.24 26.88
C ILE A 618 -10.78 -0.41 25.89
N ASP A 619 -11.24 -1.46 25.22
CA ASP A 619 -10.51 -2.15 24.17
C ASP A 619 -10.71 -1.45 22.82
N VAL A 620 -9.78 -0.58 22.47
CA VAL A 620 -9.77 0.20 21.21
C VAL A 620 -9.58 -0.70 19.97
N PHE A 621 -9.02 -1.91 20.14
CA PHE A 621 -8.85 -2.89 19.06
C PHE A 621 -10.13 -3.71 18.82
N ASP A 622 -10.94 -3.91 19.86
CA ASP A 622 -12.30 -4.46 19.82
C ASP A 622 -13.38 -3.37 19.75
N SER A 623 -13.17 -2.38 18.86
CA SER A 623 -14.14 -1.33 18.53
C SER A 623 -14.61 -0.45 19.71
N GLY A 624 -13.75 -0.26 20.71
CA GLY A 624 -14.08 0.53 21.91
C GLY A 624 -14.96 -0.21 22.91
N ALA A 625 -14.97 -1.55 22.89
CA ALA A 625 -15.69 -2.37 23.85
C ALA A 625 -15.19 -2.17 25.29
N GLU A 626 -16.10 -2.25 26.26
CA GLU A 626 -15.75 -2.21 27.68
C GLU A 626 -15.09 -3.53 28.13
N LEU A 627 -13.90 -3.44 28.74
CA LEU A 627 -13.14 -4.59 29.20
C LEU A 627 -13.21 -4.70 30.72
N THR A 628 -14.05 -5.61 31.26
CA THR A 628 -14.12 -5.79 32.73
C THR A 628 -12.77 -6.28 33.29
N PRO A 629 -12.47 -6.03 34.58
CA PRO A 629 -11.24 -6.51 35.21
C PRO A 629 -11.04 -8.03 35.09
N GLU A 630 -12.12 -8.81 35.07
CA GLU A 630 -12.11 -10.27 34.90
C GLU A 630 -11.85 -10.68 33.46
N ALA A 631 -12.21 -9.86 32.48
CA ALA A 631 -11.85 -10.05 31.07
C ALA A 631 -10.36 -9.71 30.84
N ALA A 632 -9.87 -8.58 31.37
CA ALA A 632 -8.45 -8.21 31.34
C ALA A 632 -7.57 -9.28 32.01
N ARG A 633 -7.96 -9.77 33.19
CA ARG A 633 -7.24 -10.85 33.90
C ARG A 633 -7.18 -12.15 33.08
N ARG A 634 -8.28 -12.57 32.45
CA ARG A 634 -8.31 -13.76 31.58
C ARG A 634 -7.39 -13.61 30.37
N MET A 635 -7.51 -12.50 29.64
CA MET A 635 -6.66 -12.20 28.46
C MET A 635 -5.16 -12.31 28.80
N VAL A 636 -4.73 -11.76 29.94
CA VAL A 636 -3.34 -11.82 30.40
C VAL A 636 -2.91 -13.25 30.76
N THR A 637 -3.73 -14.01 31.50
CA THR A 637 -3.38 -15.39 31.86
C THR A 637 -3.41 -16.32 30.65
N GLU A 638 -4.31 -16.12 29.68
CA GLU A 638 -4.35 -16.87 28.43
C GLU A 638 -3.14 -16.58 27.53
N PHE A 639 -2.69 -15.32 27.44
CA PHE A 639 -1.49 -14.96 26.66
C PHE A 639 -0.18 -15.38 27.34
N SER A 640 -0.03 -15.18 28.64
CA SER A 640 1.24 -15.35 29.35
C SER A 640 1.43 -16.73 30.00
N GLY A 641 0.34 -17.49 30.20
CA GLY A 641 0.34 -18.71 31.02
C GLY A 641 0.59 -18.47 32.52
N GLY A 642 0.61 -17.21 32.97
CA GLY A 642 0.98 -16.81 34.33
C GLY A 642 -0.16 -16.15 35.12
N GLU A 643 0.13 -15.87 36.39
CA GLU A 643 -0.74 -15.08 37.26
C GLU A 643 -0.72 -13.59 36.86
N PHE A 644 -1.90 -12.96 36.92
CA PHE A 644 -2.05 -11.52 36.70
C PHE A 644 -1.33 -10.71 37.78
N ARG A 645 -0.76 -9.57 37.39
CA ARG A 645 -0.15 -8.58 38.29
C ARG A 645 -0.86 -7.26 38.12
N GLU A 646 -1.14 -6.57 39.22
CA GLU A 646 -1.76 -5.24 39.19
C GLU A 646 -0.83 -4.20 38.50
N GLU A 647 0.50 -4.44 38.47
CA GLU A 647 1.49 -3.74 37.64
C GLU A 647 1.10 -3.65 36.14
N TYR A 648 0.32 -4.61 35.62
CA TYR A 648 -0.16 -4.57 34.23
C TYR A 648 -1.27 -3.54 34.00
N LEU A 649 -1.77 -2.91 35.07
CA LEU A 649 -2.72 -1.80 35.03
C LEU A 649 -2.04 -0.43 35.20
N ASP A 650 -0.71 -0.37 35.33
CA ASP A 650 0.01 0.90 35.39
C ASP A 650 -0.12 1.69 34.07
N ALA A 651 -0.23 3.02 34.19
CA ALA A 651 -0.43 3.91 33.07
C ALA A 651 0.88 4.11 32.28
N TYR A 652 0.85 3.86 30.97
CA TYR A 652 2.01 4.05 30.10
C TYR A 652 2.26 5.53 29.82
N THR A 653 3.51 5.96 29.99
CA THR A 653 3.96 7.29 29.55
C THR A 653 3.97 7.42 28.02
N PRO A 654 3.96 8.66 27.47
CA PRO A 654 4.12 8.88 26.04
C PRO A 654 5.39 8.24 25.45
N GLN A 655 6.49 8.24 26.21
CA GLN A 655 7.75 7.59 25.85
C GLN A 655 7.59 6.07 25.71
N GLU A 656 6.93 5.41 26.66
CA GLU A 656 6.69 3.96 26.62
C GLU A 656 5.75 3.56 25.49
N ILE A 657 4.77 4.40 25.13
CA ILE A 657 3.90 4.22 23.95
C ILE A 657 4.75 4.26 22.67
N ILE A 658 5.58 5.29 22.49
CA ILE A 658 6.50 5.45 21.34
C ILE A 658 7.44 4.23 21.23
N VAL A 659 8.01 3.81 22.36
CA VAL A 659 8.89 2.64 22.45
C VAL A 659 8.15 1.33 22.15
N ARG A 660 6.89 1.18 22.57
CA ARG A 660 6.08 -0.02 22.26
C ARG A 660 5.81 -0.13 20.75
N ILE A 661 5.56 0.99 20.06
CA ILE A 661 5.43 1.03 18.59
C ILE A 661 6.75 0.63 17.93
N LEU A 662 7.87 1.19 18.38
CA LEU A 662 9.20 0.84 17.86
C LEU A 662 9.57 -0.63 18.11
N ARG A 663 9.25 -1.20 19.28
CA ARG A 663 9.47 -2.62 19.60
C ARG A 663 8.59 -3.55 18.73
N ASN A 664 7.37 -3.14 18.37
CA ASN A 664 6.54 -3.89 17.42
C ASN A 664 7.19 -3.92 16.03
N LEU A 665 7.59 -2.76 15.51
CA LEU A 665 8.28 -2.64 14.21
C LEU A 665 9.61 -3.41 14.19
N GLN A 666 10.39 -3.34 15.27
CA GLN A 666 11.61 -4.12 15.48
C GLN A 666 11.35 -5.64 15.41
N GLY A 667 10.29 -6.13 16.06
CA GLY A 667 9.94 -7.55 16.03
C GLY A 667 9.55 -8.04 14.62
N ILE A 668 8.89 -7.18 13.84
CA ILE A 668 8.52 -7.47 12.44
C ILE A 668 9.78 -7.53 11.56
N SER A 669 10.62 -6.50 11.58
CA SER A 669 11.84 -6.48 10.75
C SER A 669 12.87 -7.54 11.15
N GLN A 670 12.88 -7.99 12.41
CA GLN A 670 13.67 -9.14 12.84
C GLN A 670 13.14 -10.47 12.29
N GLY A 671 11.82 -10.62 12.14
CA GLY A 671 11.19 -11.78 11.50
C GLY A 671 11.38 -11.81 9.97
N GLU A 672 11.55 -10.63 9.35
CA GLU A 672 11.82 -10.45 7.91
C GLU A 672 13.33 -10.45 7.57
N GLU A 673 14.21 -10.59 8.57
CA GLU A 673 15.68 -10.48 8.47
C GLU A 673 16.21 -9.12 7.94
N ASP A 674 15.39 -8.05 7.95
CA ASP A 674 15.84 -6.69 7.61
C ASP A 674 16.61 -6.05 8.78
N PHE A 675 17.93 -6.28 8.78
CA PHE A 675 18.86 -5.66 9.72
C PHE A 675 18.96 -4.13 9.59
N GLU A 676 18.68 -3.55 8.42
CA GLU A 676 18.74 -2.10 8.21
C GLU A 676 17.49 -1.41 8.79
N ALA A 677 16.29 -1.97 8.62
CA ALA A 677 15.09 -1.51 9.32
C ALA A 677 15.22 -1.69 10.83
N THR A 678 15.64 -2.88 11.27
CA THR A 678 15.86 -3.16 12.70
C THR A 678 16.86 -2.18 13.32
N LEU A 679 17.91 -1.80 12.58
CA LEU A 679 18.84 -0.76 13.01
C LEU A 679 18.18 0.63 13.09
N ARG A 680 17.37 1.05 12.10
CA ARG A 680 16.64 2.34 12.13
C ARG A 680 15.76 2.47 13.38
N TYR A 681 15.04 1.40 13.75
CA TYR A 681 14.23 1.42 14.97
C TYR A 681 15.08 1.46 16.25
N LEU A 682 16.20 0.74 16.31
CA LEU A 682 17.12 0.79 17.46
C LEU A 682 17.81 2.16 17.61
N GLU A 683 18.13 2.85 16.51
CA GLU A 683 18.60 4.24 16.56
C GLU A 683 17.57 5.15 17.24
N ALA A 684 16.28 5.01 16.89
CA ALA A 684 15.20 5.78 17.52
C ALA A 684 14.96 5.37 18.98
N MET A 685 14.98 4.07 19.31
CA MET A 685 14.80 3.58 20.68
C MET A 685 15.89 4.09 21.64
N VAL A 686 17.15 4.21 21.19
CA VAL A 686 18.24 4.81 22.00
C VAL A 686 18.11 6.33 22.13
N ILE A 687 17.27 7.00 21.31
CA ILE A 687 16.91 8.41 21.53
C ILE A 687 15.77 8.57 22.54
N VAL A 688 14.81 7.64 22.61
CA VAL A 688 13.70 7.67 23.58
C VAL A 688 14.14 7.18 24.96
N GLU A 689 14.89 6.07 25.01
CA GLU A 689 15.36 5.42 26.23
C GLU A 689 16.92 5.32 26.23
N PRO A 690 17.64 6.45 26.35
CA PRO A 690 19.12 6.49 26.20
C PRO A 690 19.88 5.67 27.25
N GLU A 691 19.27 5.41 28.40
CA GLU A 691 19.87 4.64 29.51
C GLU A 691 19.58 3.13 29.42
N VAL A 692 18.68 2.69 28.52
CA VAL A 692 18.31 1.28 28.40
C VAL A 692 19.38 0.53 27.61
N ALA A 693 20.34 -0.03 28.36
CA ALA A 693 21.51 -0.71 27.86
C ALA A 693 21.21 -1.81 26.81
N ASN A 694 20.08 -2.52 26.93
CA ASN A 694 19.70 -3.58 25.98
C ASN A 694 19.60 -3.07 24.52
N HIS A 695 19.05 -1.87 24.32
CA HIS A 695 18.90 -1.29 22.98
C HIS A 695 20.27 -1.01 22.35
N ARG A 696 21.21 -0.47 23.14
CA ARG A 696 22.59 -0.21 22.71
C ARG A 696 23.35 -1.51 22.43
N GLY A 697 23.12 -2.56 23.22
CA GLY A 697 23.72 -3.88 23.00
C GLY A 697 23.29 -4.49 21.67
N LEU A 698 21.97 -4.51 21.39
CA LEU A 698 21.44 -4.94 20.10
C LEU A 698 21.93 -4.04 18.94
N ARG A 699 21.97 -2.72 19.16
CA ARG A 699 22.43 -1.74 18.16
C ARG A 699 23.91 -1.94 17.82
N ALA A 700 24.77 -2.22 18.80
CA ALA A 700 26.18 -2.53 18.56
C ALA A 700 26.34 -3.77 17.67
N VAL A 701 25.58 -4.84 17.94
CA VAL A 701 25.62 -6.07 17.13
C VAL A 701 25.17 -5.80 15.69
N LEU A 702 24.04 -5.12 15.47
CA LEU A 702 23.58 -4.81 14.11
C LEU A 702 24.50 -3.80 13.39
N ARG A 703 25.04 -2.80 14.09
CA ARG A 703 26.04 -1.89 13.53
C ARG A 703 27.28 -2.66 13.06
N HIS A 704 27.77 -3.64 13.82
CA HIS A 704 28.89 -4.47 13.39
C HIS A 704 28.51 -5.35 12.18
N GLN A 705 27.39 -6.07 12.23
CA GLN A 705 26.92 -6.95 11.15
C GLN A 705 26.67 -6.20 9.82
N THR A 706 26.17 -4.96 9.89
CA THR A 706 25.93 -4.13 8.69
C THR A 706 27.16 -3.35 8.20
N GLY A 707 28.32 -3.54 8.85
CA GLY A 707 29.62 -2.96 8.44
C GLY A 707 30.00 -1.63 9.12
N ARG A 708 29.15 -1.09 9.99
CA ARG A 708 29.34 0.17 10.74
C ARG A 708 30.23 -0.04 11.98
N LYS A 709 31.39 -0.71 11.80
CA LYS A 709 32.29 -1.18 12.88
C LYS A 709 32.59 -0.12 13.96
N GLN A 710 32.98 1.10 13.57
CA GLN A 710 33.30 2.16 14.53
C GLN A 710 32.10 2.53 15.41
N ALA A 711 30.91 2.70 14.82
CA ALA A 711 29.70 3.03 15.58
C ALA A 711 29.25 1.87 16.50
N ALA A 712 29.63 0.63 16.19
CA ALA A 712 29.44 -0.51 17.09
C ALA A 712 30.39 -0.44 18.30
N VAL A 713 31.66 -0.06 18.08
CA VAL A 713 32.63 0.17 19.16
C VAL A 713 32.22 1.34 20.06
N GLU A 714 31.68 2.43 19.48
CA GLU A 714 31.14 3.58 20.25
C GLU A 714 29.98 3.18 21.19
N ASP A 715 29.11 2.25 20.80
CA ASP A 715 28.08 1.72 21.71
C ASP A 715 28.70 0.84 22.81
N LEU A 716 29.73 0.05 22.52
CA LEU A 716 30.43 -0.79 23.51
C LEU A 716 31.28 0.04 24.48
N ASP A 717 31.86 1.16 24.05
CA ASP A 717 32.53 2.11 24.93
C ASP A 717 31.56 2.71 25.96
N TRP A 718 30.33 3.06 25.54
CA TRP A 718 29.30 3.54 26.47
C TRP A 718 29.02 2.54 27.62
N PHE A 719 29.01 1.23 27.34
CA PHE A 719 28.87 0.21 28.41
C PHE A 719 30.06 0.22 29.38
N LEU A 720 31.29 0.43 28.89
CA LEU A 720 32.49 0.47 29.73
C LEU A 720 32.57 1.75 30.58
N GLU A 721 32.09 2.87 30.04
CA GLU A 721 32.01 4.16 30.74
C GLU A 721 30.91 4.15 31.83
N ASN A 722 29.71 3.65 31.50
CA ASN A 722 28.52 3.80 32.35
C ASN A 722 28.27 2.58 33.25
N SER A 723 28.91 1.44 32.99
CA SER A 723 28.86 0.22 33.82
C SER A 723 27.44 -0.22 34.23
N PRO A 724 26.48 -0.37 33.30
CA PRO A 724 25.08 -0.67 33.61
C PRO A 724 24.90 -2.00 34.35
N ALA A 725 23.97 -2.01 35.31
CA ALA A 725 23.74 -3.14 36.19
C ALA A 725 23.32 -4.42 35.43
N GLY A 726 23.91 -5.56 35.83
CA GLY A 726 23.62 -6.87 35.24
C GLY A 726 24.43 -7.24 34.00
N ILE A 727 25.28 -6.35 33.47
CA ILE A 727 26.09 -6.61 32.28
C ILE A 727 27.51 -7.09 32.64
N ASP A 728 27.99 -8.15 32.00
CA ASP A 728 29.38 -8.60 32.13
C ASP A 728 30.32 -7.74 31.27
N LEU A 729 30.99 -6.78 31.92
CA LEU A 729 31.92 -5.87 31.27
C LEU A 729 33.16 -6.57 30.67
N ASN A 730 33.45 -7.83 31.01
CA ASN A 730 34.52 -8.60 30.36
C ASN A 730 34.07 -9.14 29.00
N GLN A 731 32.80 -9.54 28.87
CA GLN A 731 32.22 -9.88 27.57
C GLN A 731 32.13 -8.64 26.68
N ILE A 732 31.76 -7.47 27.22
CA ILE A 732 31.80 -6.19 26.49
C ILE A 732 33.22 -5.89 25.96
N ARG A 733 34.27 -6.07 26.78
CA ARG A 733 35.66 -5.89 26.32
C ARG A 733 36.03 -6.86 25.19
N ALA A 734 35.73 -8.15 25.34
CA ALA A 734 36.01 -9.14 24.30
C ALA A 734 35.25 -8.84 22.99
N MET A 735 33.97 -8.49 23.06
CA MET A 735 33.18 -8.04 21.90
C MET A 735 33.79 -6.79 21.25
N ARG A 736 34.25 -5.82 22.06
CA ARG A 736 34.87 -4.58 21.57
C ARG A 736 36.20 -4.86 20.86
N GLU A 737 37.01 -5.76 21.38
CA GLU A 737 38.24 -6.23 20.73
C GLU A 737 37.91 -6.87 19.38
N THR A 738 36.99 -7.84 19.33
CA THR A 738 36.53 -8.47 18.07
C THR A 738 35.94 -7.47 17.08
N PHE A 739 35.15 -6.49 17.54
CA PHE A 739 34.54 -5.47 16.67
C PHE A 739 35.57 -4.43 16.16
N SER A 740 36.75 -4.37 16.77
CA SER A 740 37.86 -3.49 16.38
C SER A 740 38.83 -4.13 15.38
N GLU A 741 38.69 -5.43 15.06
CA GLU A 741 39.56 -6.09 14.07
C GLU A 741 39.27 -5.57 12.64
N PRO A 742 40.29 -5.51 11.74
CA PRO A 742 40.19 -4.91 10.39
C PRO A 742 39.04 -5.39 9.51
#